data_AF-A0A1H7EVL0-F1
#
_entry.id   AF-A0A1H7EVL0-F1
#
_cell.length_a   1.000
_cell.length_b   1.000
_cell.length_c   1.000
_cell.angle_alpha   90.00
_cell.angle_beta   90.00
_cell.angle_gamma   90.00
#
_symmetry.space_group_name_H-M   'P 1'
#
loop_
_entity.id
_entity.type
_entity.pdbx_description
1 polymer ?
#
loop_
_entity_poly.entity_id
_entity_poly.type
_entity_poly.pdbx_seq_one_letter_code
_entity_poly.pdbx_strand_id
1 'polypeptide(L)'
;MAEKAGLIYRFSIDLSQHEFDGGGWLYTELADTSDLYVLQQPGSGSGSAIGHVLRYATRIPALKAFREAADPAARRRNLFAAVLFPIADANPTAGYDELIAESILYDDGFAKIVHANQPVNQDLLQETDKTNPPMKDAGIRLGWDDEQLSIWYNRQLDQKNENGTAVDSPLGVFAYAVDVRKADDTTWHPQNRVMANANILLNGQVAILAAGDDLELGTEVHPVSHGHAAADGFWLPMYYAGWIGKSLAIPDKDAEEISQLPLKQTFHPYRQHPDDRVELLYGNKYHFRVRLLDVSGGGATATDEPLNGGQKPEASLHFKRHTAAGTLHILNVKETFAKQHYETDADGQIIDSPANVSIDTGVLENLLDADQVLRIKRPLLSYPAVAFTGKYAQVTDKLKAILQDLDPAVKSVELGLPDPDVDYFKVKVEVKSLEMDNVGKEPYFLLYEKLFRLDEAPDDYSQTFGLEIVYKDFAQLTYASFDDTGSSRQLVLPTSRNLRISLIPVISQAQAGEGAASHDYADESVYEGKAVLLSAFKAAADERHLLSPINGGFRAFYLQPDHHTEAHTVGQKKQTAIGYQAIPLSIQLPKTSVELARLANQLDLVARNLTLEAPRGYRIQFGCSKEIRHSLAPEASSLTLSENSELFNQWIVAVDFSILRDWAWDALDVRSIHIFRKLKNEKDEKFGDEALAGTVDLIDTANIKSLLDDVQRDHTRFIFLDAIDPKKVNKTFPDEILATYRIQLNFKKGYEHTQLDDDIAATLHLPITIIPRQVPKLVSAGTALSPYTYDEAKYTYTNPRQKFLWLEFEEPPQDPDDAYFVRVLNHAPDPLLCRVDAELLGVDYQDASFTIDDEKIRTIIPGMNNDYVGMGAMQEMIPEDTVDGKPGRIYMVPLPQGLHANSDELFGFFTYEIRVGHKRTSWSTAQGRYGRPLRVNGVQHPAPELVCSAFRRSKVEKLAPMFSEIVISAPFAAAVSNGKNVAAYPPQTSLWYLLYTQVVQADGKSYRNLLIESGHLPYQVKLDKATNRYLKADHVRLGSTMLNLKTIREKLKTLGLPTNSSLSVLAVEMFPLENEWQYNVYREKIHNDDELFVNEHARRTIANPLTDQLSKFRIYRSSALVSIADFCCDDC
;
A
#
# COMPACT_ATOMS: atom_id res chain seq x y z
N MET A 1 -71.67 -43.71 -12.36
CA MET A 1 -72.95 -42.99 -12.17
C MET A 1 -73.84 -43.04 -13.41
N ALA A 2 -73.34 -42.64 -14.58
CA ALA A 2 -74.12 -42.60 -15.82
C ALA A 2 -74.69 -43.96 -16.27
N GLU A 3 -73.98 -45.08 -16.07
CA GLU A 3 -74.50 -46.44 -16.33
C GLU A 3 -75.71 -46.77 -15.42
N LYS A 4 -75.60 -46.57 -14.11
CA LYS A 4 -76.72 -46.78 -13.16
C LYS A 4 -77.88 -45.79 -13.34
N ALA A 5 -77.62 -44.60 -13.90
CA ALA A 5 -78.63 -43.61 -14.26
C ALA A 5 -79.34 -43.91 -15.59
N GLY A 6 -78.94 -44.96 -16.32
CA GLY A 6 -79.51 -45.34 -17.62
C GLY A 6 -79.07 -44.44 -18.78
N LEU A 7 -77.94 -43.74 -18.63
CA LEU A 7 -77.35 -42.87 -19.66
C LEU A 7 -76.27 -43.59 -20.48
N ILE A 8 -75.67 -44.65 -19.94
CA ILE A 8 -74.72 -45.52 -20.64
C ILE A 8 -75.30 -46.93 -20.68
N TYR A 9 -75.29 -47.53 -21.88
CA TYR A 9 -75.73 -48.91 -22.11
C TYR A 9 -74.54 -49.75 -22.56
N ARG A 10 -74.40 -50.95 -22.01
CA ARG A 10 -73.42 -51.94 -22.46
C ARG A 10 -74.12 -53.04 -23.23
N PHE A 11 -73.61 -53.36 -24.40
CA PHE A 11 -74.10 -54.44 -25.24
C PHE A 11 -72.92 -55.30 -25.71
N SER A 12 -73.19 -56.56 -26.02
CA SER A 12 -72.22 -57.48 -26.62
C SER A 12 -72.81 -58.00 -27.92
N ILE A 13 -72.02 -57.97 -28.99
CA ILE A 13 -72.40 -58.44 -30.31
C ILE A 13 -71.48 -59.60 -30.67
N ASP A 14 -72.07 -60.75 -30.97
CA ASP A 14 -71.35 -61.90 -31.50
C ASP A 14 -71.05 -61.66 -32.99
N LEU A 15 -69.77 -61.74 -33.37
CA LEU A 15 -69.31 -61.50 -34.75
C LEU A 15 -69.29 -62.80 -35.57
N SER A 16 -69.68 -62.73 -36.84
CA SER A 16 -69.60 -63.85 -37.78
C SER A 16 -68.18 -64.03 -38.38
N GLN A 17 -67.91 -65.21 -38.99
CA GLN A 17 -66.55 -65.70 -39.28
C GLN A 17 -65.71 -64.81 -40.22
N HIS A 18 -66.32 -63.87 -40.97
CA HIS A 18 -65.63 -62.94 -41.90
C HIS A 18 -65.97 -61.46 -41.68
N GLU A 19 -66.72 -61.13 -40.61
CA GLU A 19 -67.00 -59.74 -40.29
C GLU A 19 -65.72 -59.00 -39.89
N PHE A 20 -65.57 -57.76 -40.38
CA PHE A 20 -64.45 -56.86 -40.13
C PHE A 20 -63.05 -57.38 -40.55
N ASP A 21 -62.96 -58.33 -41.49
CA ASP A 21 -61.67 -58.81 -42.05
C ASP A 21 -60.81 -57.66 -42.60
N GLY A 22 -61.44 -56.67 -43.24
CA GLY A 22 -60.82 -55.45 -43.77
C GLY A 22 -61.04 -54.19 -42.92
N GLY A 23 -61.59 -54.32 -41.71
CA GLY A 23 -62.11 -53.20 -40.90
C GLY A 23 -63.53 -52.80 -41.32
N GLY A 24 -64.09 -51.79 -40.65
CA GLY A 24 -65.45 -51.32 -40.90
C GLY A 24 -65.84 -50.11 -40.05
N TRP A 25 -67.14 -49.87 -39.93
CA TRP A 25 -67.70 -48.74 -39.21
C TRP A 25 -68.85 -49.21 -38.31
N LEU A 26 -68.95 -48.64 -37.12
CA LEU A 26 -70.03 -48.92 -36.18
C LEU A 26 -70.71 -47.62 -35.78
N TYR A 27 -72.03 -47.59 -35.94
CA TYR A 27 -72.88 -46.52 -35.46
C TYR A 27 -74.18 -47.10 -34.92
N THR A 28 -74.88 -46.29 -34.13
CA THR A 28 -76.19 -46.63 -33.60
C THR A 28 -77.21 -45.59 -34.06
N GLU A 29 -78.38 -46.05 -34.47
CA GLU A 29 -79.53 -45.20 -34.77
C GLU A 29 -80.70 -45.55 -33.86
N LEU A 30 -81.67 -44.64 -33.75
CA LEU A 30 -82.89 -44.97 -33.02
C LEU A 30 -83.71 -45.90 -33.91
N ALA A 31 -84.35 -46.90 -33.29
CA ALA A 31 -85.30 -47.73 -34.01
C ALA A 31 -86.42 -46.85 -34.62
N ASP A 32 -86.88 -47.22 -35.82
CA ASP A 32 -88.01 -46.57 -36.51
C ASP A 32 -89.31 -46.51 -35.67
N THR A 33 -89.41 -47.40 -34.68
CA THR A 33 -90.48 -47.49 -33.67
C THR A 33 -90.31 -46.55 -32.47
N SER A 34 -89.21 -45.82 -32.34
CA SER A 34 -88.96 -44.89 -31.23
C SER A 34 -89.73 -43.58 -31.41
N ASP A 35 -90.36 -43.09 -30.34
CA ASP A 35 -91.01 -41.76 -30.31
C ASP A 35 -90.03 -40.62 -30.63
N LEU A 36 -88.72 -40.86 -30.45
CA LEU A 36 -87.65 -39.90 -30.72
C LEU A 36 -87.04 -40.06 -32.12
N TYR A 37 -87.46 -41.06 -32.91
CA TYR A 37 -86.98 -41.28 -34.29
C TYR A 37 -87.25 -40.08 -35.20
N VAL A 38 -88.35 -39.35 -34.97
CA VAL A 38 -88.71 -38.13 -35.74
C VAL A 38 -87.67 -37.01 -35.61
N LEU A 39 -86.89 -37.01 -34.52
CA LEU A 39 -85.83 -36.03 -34.27
C LEU A 39 -84.54 -36.35 -35.06
N GLN A 40 -84.42 -37.55 -35.64
CA GLN A 40 -83.32 -37.97 -36.51
C GLN A 40 -83.55 -37.65 -37.99
N GLN A 41 -84.77 -37.26 -38.38
CA GLN A 41 -85.13 -36.98 -39.78
C GLN A 41 -84.76 -35.53 -40.17
N PRO A 42 -84.13 -35.29 -41.34
CA PRO A 42 -83.86 -33.93 -41.82
C PRO A 42 -85.18 -33.17 -42.08
N GLY A 43 -85.35 -31.96 -41.52
CA GLY A 43 -86.44 -31.04 -41.86
C GLY A 43 -87.74 -31.14 -41.05
N SER A 44 -87.77 -31.82 -39.90
CA SER A 44 -88.98 -31.98 -39.05
C SER A 44 -89.28 -30.81 -38.09
N GLY A 45 -88.57 -29.67 -38.17
CA GLY A 45 -88.79 -28.48 -37.33
C GLY A 45 -88.15 -27.22 -37.91
N SER A 46 -88.74 -26.05 -37.63
CA SER A 46 -88.49 -24.74 -38.25
C SER A 46 -87.06 -24.48 -38.78
N GLY A 47 -86.87 -24.58 -40.10
CA GLY A 47 -85.84 -23.87 -40.85
C GLY A 47 -84.37 -24.30 -40.67
N SER A 48 -84.06 -25.39 -39.96
CA SER A 48 -82.69 -25.92 -39.88
C SER A 48 -82.50 -27.12 -40.82
N ALA A 49 -81.41 -27.12 -41.60
CA ALA A 49 -81.05 -28.19 -42.52
C ALA A 49 -80.41 -29.42 -41.83
N ILE A 50 -80.39 -29.46 -40.49
CA ILE A 50 -79.72 -30.46 -39.66
C ILE A 50 -80.74 -31.04 -38.68
N GLY A 51 -80.84 -32.38 -38.59
CA GLY A 51 -81.70 -33.06 -37.60
C GLY A 51 -81.30 -32.71 -36.16
N HIS A 52 -82.21 -32.86 -35.21
CA HIS A 52 -81.96 -32.56 -33.79
C HIS A 52 -81.11 -33.61 -33.07
N VAL A 53 -80.87 -34.76 -33.72
CA VAL A 53 -79.97 -35.82 -33.26
C VAL A 53 -78.93 -36.07 -34.36
N LEU A 54 -77.67 -35.77 -34.06
CA LEU A 54 -76.54 -35.99 -34.97
C LEU A 54 -76.10 -37.45 -34.93
N ARG A 55 -75.76 -38.01 -36.10
CA ARG A 55 -75.35 -39.41 -36.25
C ARG A 55 -73.87 -39.47 -36.54
N TYR A 56 -73.14 -40.20 -35.70
CA TYR A 56 -71.72 -40.40 -35.85
C TYR A 56 -71.36 -41.88 -35.85
N ALA A 57 -70.39 -42.25 -36.67
CA ALA A 57 -69.81 -43.57 -36.77
C ALA A 57 -68.40 -43.59 -36.16
N THR A 58 -68.10 -44.70 -35.49
CA THR A 58 -66.77 -45.07 -35.01
C THR A 58 -66.12 -46.00 -36.03
N ARG A 59 -64.80 -45.85 -36.23
CA ARG A 59 -64.03 -46.75 -37.11
C ARG A 59 -63.68 -48.03 -36.34
N ILE A 60 -63.93 -49.18 -36.95
CA ILE A 60 -63.44 -50.48 -36.47
C ILE A 60 -62.22 -50.89 -37.31
N PRO A 61 -61.05 -51.10 -36.70
CA PRO A 61 -59.86 -51.56 -37.41
C PRO A 61 -60.00 -53.02 -37.86
N ALA A 62 -59.13 -53.46 -38.78
CA ALA A 62 -59.14 -54.83 -39.26
C ALA A 62 -58.89 -55.84 -38.11
N LEU A 63 -59.83 -56.78 -37.92
CA LEU A 63 -59.79 -57.75 -36.83
C LEU A 63 -59.21 -59.12 -37.24
N LYS A 64 -58.95 -59.32 -38.54
CA LYS A 64 -58.44 -60.60 -39.08
C LYS A 64 -57.19 -61.11 -38.37
N ALA A 65 -56.18 -60.26 -38.22
CA ALA A 65 -54.90 -60.63 -37.60
C ALA A 65 -55.04 -61.07 -36.14
N PHE A 66 -55.96 -60.46 -35.39
CA PHE A 66 -56.22 -60.80 -33.99
C PHE A 66 -57.01 -62.10 -33.87
N ARG A 67 -58.05 -62.29 -34.70
CA ARG A 67 -58.84 -63.53 -34.73
C ARG A 67 -58.00 -64.76 -35.08
N GLU A 68 -57.04 -64.61 -35.99
CA GLU A 68 -56.15 -65.69 -36.46
C GLU A 68 -54.94 -65.93 -35.52
N ALA A 69 -54.78 -65.15 -34.44
CA ALA A 69 -53.67 -65.30 -33.50
C ALA A 69 -53.70 -66.66 -32.77
N ALA A 70 -52.52 -67.28 -32.63
CA ALA A 70 -52.35 -68.58 -31.98
C ALA A 70 -52.55 -68.51 -30.46
N ASP A 71 -52.14 -67.40 -29.84
CA ASP A 71 -52.32 -67.15 -28.41
C ASP A 71 -53.73 -66.60 -28.13
N PRO A 72 -54.54 -67.23 -27.25
CA PRO A 72 -55.83 -66.69 -26.81
C PRO A 72 -55.79 -65.27 -26.26
N ALA A 73 -54.68 -64.85 -25.64
CA ALA A 73 -54.51 -63.47 -25.17
C ALA A 73 -54.36 -62.49 -26.34
N ALA A 74 -53.63 -62.86 -27.38
CA ALA A 74 -53.45 -62.07 -28.60
C ALA A 74 -54.70 -62.01 -29.50
N ARG A 75 -55.76 -62.77 -29.18
CA ARG A 75 -57.08 -62.67 -29.84
C ARG A 75 -57.91 -61.50 -29.34
N ARG A 76 -57.51 -60.87 -28.23
CA ARG A 76 -58.17 -59.69 -27.68
C ARG A 76 -57.55 -58.44 -28.30
N ARG A 77 -58.41 -57.54 -28.80
CA ARG A 77 -58.02 -56.21 -29.27
C ARG A 77 -58.89 -55.18 -28.57
N ASN A 78 -58.26 -54.23 -27.91
CA ASN A 78 -58.96 -53.04 -27.43
C ASN A 78 -59.38 -52.18 -28.62
N LEU A 79 -60.62 -51.72 -28.56
CA LEU A 79 -61.19 -50.84 -29.56
C LEU A 79 -61.44 -49.49 -28.91
N PHE A 80 -60.73 -48.47 -29.36
CA PHE A 80 -60.92 -47.10 -28.92
C PHE A 80 -61.24 -46.20 -30.12
N ALA A 81 -62.19 -45.29 -29.95
CA ALA A 81 -62.60 -44.35 -30.98
C ALA A 81 -62.20 -42.94 -30.56
N ALA A 82 -60.97 -42.53 -30.90
CA ALA A 82 -60.49 -41.18 -30.61
C ALA A 82 -61.23 -40.10 -31.42
N VAL A 83 -61.74 -40.46 -32.61
CA VAL A 83 -62.36 -39.55 -33.58
C VAL A 83 -63.67 -40.15 -34.07
N LEU A 84 -64.72 -39.32 -34.14
CA LEU A 84 -66.03 -39.69 -34.65
C LEU A 84 -66.28 -39.09 -36.03
N PHE A 85 -66.99 -39.82 -36.90
CA PHE A 85 -67.23 -39.44 -38.29
C PHE A 85 -68.73 -39.27 -38.56
N PRO A 86 -69.19 -38.18 -39.20
CA PRO A 86 -70.61 -37.94 -39.43
C PRO A 86 -71.19 -38.92 -40.45
N ILE A 87 -72.45 -39.29 -40.25
CA ILE A 87 -73.19 -40.17 -41.17
C ILE A 87 -74.12 -39.31 -42.01
N ALA A 88 -73.76 -39.13 -43.28
CA ALA A 88 -74.50 -38.34 -44.25
C ALA A 88 -74.72 -39.11 -45.56
N ASP A 89 -75.84 -38.81 -46.25
CA ASP A 89 -76.19 -39.41 -47.54
C ASP A 89 -75.39 -38.80 -48.72
N ALA A 90 -74.72 -37.67 -48.49
CA ALA A 90 -73.87 -36.99 -49.46
C ALA A 90 -72.39 -37.26 -49.17
N ASN A 91 -71.58 -37.45 -50.23
CA ASN A 91 -70.13 -37.60 -50.08
C ASN A 91 -69.54 -36.36 -49.39
N PRO A 92 -68.77 -36.52 -48.31
CA PRO A 92 -68.13 -35.39 -47.67
C PRO A 92 -67.14 -34.70 -48.62
N THR A 93 -67.05 -33.37 -48.52
CA THR A 93 -66.05 -32.56 -49.21
C THR A 93 -64.63 -32.95 -48.73
N ALA A 94 -63.62 -32.77 -49.59
CA ALA A 94 -62.22 -33.13 -49.31
C ALA A 94 -61.72 -32.59 -47.95
N GLY A 95 -60.99 -33.42 -47.18
CA GLY A 95 -60.41 -33.03 -45.88
C GLY A 95 -60.37 -34.09 -44.78
N TYR A 96 -60.83 -35.33 -45.02
CA TYR A 96 -60.91 -36.41 -44.00
C TYR A 96 -59.71 -37.37 -43.96
N ASP A 97 -58.75 -37.26 -44.88
CA ASP A 97 -57.60 -38.19 -44.95
C ASP A 97 -56.74 -38.14 -43.67
N GLU A 98 -56.51 -36.94 -43.14
CA GLU A 98 -55.80 -36.69 -41.87
C GLU A 98 -56.56 -37.30 -40.69
N LEU A 99 -57.89 -37.16 -40.65
CA LEU A 99 -58.75 -37.75 -39.60
C LEU A 99 -58.73 -39.27 -39.62
N ILE A 100 -58.72 -39.86 -40.82
CA ILE A 100 -58.62 -41.32 -40.97
C ILE A 100 -57.27 -41.79 -40.44
N ALA A 101 -56.17 -41.11 -40.78
CA ALA A 101 -54.84 -41.43 -40.24
C ALA A 101 -54.79 -41.31 -38.71
N GLU A 102 -55.37 -40.25 -38.15
CA GLU A 102 -55.48 -40.02 -36.70
C GLU A 102 -56.31 -41.13 -36.01
N SER A 103 -57.46 -41.49 -36.59
CA SER A 103 -58.31 -42.57 -36.10
C SER A 103 -57.66 -43.96 -36.20
N ILE A 104 -56.65 -44.13 -37.05
CA ILE A 104 -55.81 -45.35 -37.10
C ILE A 104 -54.79 -45.30 -35.97
N LEU A 105 -54.14 -44.15 -35.79
CA LEU A 105 -53.04 -44.02 -34.84
C LEU A 105 -53.52 -44.24 -33.40
N TYR A 106 -54.67 -43.66 -33.03
CA TYR A 106 -55.19 -43.69 -31.66
C TYR A 106 -56.24 -44.80 -31.39
N ASP A 107 -56.44 -45.77 -32.31
CA ASP A 107 -57.45 -46.83 -32.13
C ASP A 107 -57.15 -47.84 -30.99
N ASP A 108 -55.96 -47.77 -30.41
CA ASP A 108 -55.51 -48.56 -29.26
C ASP A 108 -55.74 -47.85 -27.91
N GLY A 109 -56.10 -46.57 -27.91
CA GLY A 109 -56.41 -45.81 -26.70
C GLY A 109 -55.19 -45.39 -25.88
N PHE A 110 -54.01 -45.24 -26.50
CA PHE A 110 -52.79 -44.76 -25.84
C PHE A 110 -52.26 -43.47 -26.46
N ALA A 111 -51.73 -42.59 -25.62
CA ALA A 111 -50.99 -41.40 -26.05
C ALA A 111 -49.72 -41.79 -26.81
N LYS A 112 -49.28 -40.97 -27.78
CA LYS A 112 -48.13 -41.30 -28.64
C LYS A 112 -46.84 -40.62 -28.22
N ILE A 113 -46.94 -39.50 -27.51
CA ILE A 113 -45.82 -38.76 -26.95
C ILE A 113 -46.15 -38.42 -25.49
N VAL A 114 -45.33 -38.89 -24.56
CA VAL A 114 -45.43 -38.57 -23.13
C VAL A 114 -44.13 -37.88 -22.70
N HIS A 115 -44.30 -36.80 -21.96
CA HIS A 115 -43.21 -36.00 -21.40
C HIS A 115 -43.36 -35.94 -19.88
N ALA A 116 -42.23 -36.10 -19.19
CA ALA A 116 -42.12 -35.96 -17.76
C ALA A 116 -40.92 -35.07 -17.46
N ASN A 117 -41.09 -34.11 -16.56
CA ASN A 117 -40.05 -33.17 -16.18
C ASN A 117 -40.10 -32.87 -14.68
N GLN A 118 -38.93 -32.68 -14.07
CA GLN A 118 -38.80 -32.21 -12.70
C GLN A 118 -38.27 -30.77 -12.74
N PRO A 119 -38.88 -29.82 -11.99
CA PRO A 119 -38.31 -28.48 -11.86
C PRO A 119 -36.86 -28.52 -11.34
N VAL A 120 -35.95 -27.91 -12.10
CA VAL A 120 -34.54 -27.71 -11.70
C VAL A 120 -34.21 -26.25 -11.40
N ASN A 121 -35.15 -25.33 -11.70
CA ASN A 121 -35.03 -23.89 -11.48
C ASN A 121 -36.26 -23.35 -10.72
N GLN A 122 -36.11 -22.19 -10.09
CA GLN A 122 -37.24 -21.41 -9.57
C GLN A 122 -38.18 -20.92 -10.67
N ASP A 123 -37.62 -20.52 -11.82
CA ASP A 123 -38.41 -20.25 -13.01
C ASP A 123 -38.84 -21.59 -13.63
N LEU A 124 -40.12 -21.91 -13.48
CA LEU A 124 -40.70 -23.17 -13.92
C LEU A 124 -40.66 -23.37 -15.44
N LEU A 125 -40.39 -22.31 -16.22
CA LEU A 125 -40.21 -22.36 -17.68
C LEU A 125 -38.80 -22.79 -18.08
N GLN A 126 -37.81 -22.68 -17.18
CA GLN A 126 -36.43 -23.08 -17.42
C GLN A 126 -36.24 -24.56 -17.07
N GLU A 127 -36.09 -25.41 -18.09
CA GLU A 127 -36.01 -26.87 -17.90
C GLU A 127 -34.59 -27.41 -17.73
N THR A 128 -33.57 -26.64 -18.10
CA THR A 128 -32.17 -27.09 -18.12
C THR A 128 -31.23 -26.25 -17.27
N ASP A 129 -31.57 -24.98 -17.02
CA ASP A 129 -30.77 -24.06 -16.23
C ASP A 129 -30.87 -24.39 -14.74
N LYS A 130 -29.76 -24.78 -14.14
CA LYS A 130 -29.65 -25.15 -12.72
C LYS A 130 -29.04 -24.04 -11.85
N THR A 131 -28.77 -22.86 -12.41
CA THR A 131 -28.08 -21.78 -11.69
C THR A 131 -28.89 -21.22 -10.53
N ASN A 132 -30.21 -21.33 -10.56
CA ASN A 132 -31.11 -20.86 -9.51
C ASN A 132 -32.06 -21.98 -9.05
N PRO A 133 -31.63 -22.86 -8.13
CA PRO A 133 -32.38 -24.06 -7.77
C PRO A 133 -33.73 -23.75 -7.11
N PRO A 134 -34.74 -24.64 -7.25
CA PRO A 134 -36.09 -24.44 -6.76
C PRO A 134 -36.13 -24.34 -5.23
N MET A 135 -36.90 -23.37 -4.71
CA MET A 135 -37.10 -23.15 -3.27
C MET A 135 -37.96 -24.24 -2.61
N LYS A 136 -38.85 -24.87 -3.37
CA LYS A 136 -39.72 -25.96 -2.92
C LYS A 136 -39.78 -27.03 -3.99
N ASP A 137 -39.88 -28.28 -3.59
CA ASP A 137 -40.06 -29.39 -4.52
C ASP A 137 -41.53 -29.49 -4.94
N ALA A 138 -41.78 -29.52 -6.24
CA ALA A 138 -43.11 -29.63 -6.84
C ALA A 138 -43.41 -31.03 -7.42
N GLY A 139 -42.53 -32.01 -7.19
CA GLY A 139 -42.65 -33.35 -7.75
C GLY A 139 -42.41 -33.39 -9.26
N ILE A 140 -43.11 -34.30 -9.95
CA ILE A 140 -42.95 -34.56 -11.38
C ILE A 140 -44.10 -33.93 -12.15
N ARG A 141 -43.79 -33.11 -13.16
CA ARG A 141 -44.75 -32.53 -14.09
C ARG A 141 -44.88 -33.42 -15.32
N LEU A 142 -46.12 -33.67 -15.75
CA LEU A 142 -46.47 -34.60 -16.82
C LEU A 142 -47.26 -33.88 -17.93
N GLY A 143 -46.92 -34.18 -19.18
CA GLY A 143 -47.61 -33.70 -20.38
C GLY A 143 -47.62 -34.80 -21.45
N TRP A 144 -48.56 -34.74 -22.38
CA TRP A 144 -48.70 -35.76 -23.43
C TRP A 144 -49.39 -35.21 -24.68
N ASP A 145 -48.93 -35.61 -25.86
CA ASP A 145 -49.57 -35.29 -27.15
C ASP A 145 -49.94 -33.80 -27.31
N ASP A 146 -49.04 -32.88 -26.94
CA ASP A 146 -49.29 -31.43 -26.87
C ASP A 146 -49.71 -30.81 -28.21
N GLU A 147 -49.04 -31.19 -29.30
CA GLU A 147 -49.43 -30.81 -30.66
C GLU A 147 -50.82 -31.38 -31.03
N GLN A 148 -51.04 -32.67 -30.78
CA GLN A 148 -52.30 -33.34 -31.14
C GLN A 148 -53.49 -32.81 -30.33
N LEU A 149 -53.30 -32.52 -29.03
CA LEU A 149 -54.32 -31.90 -28.18
C LEU A 149 -54.68 -30.51 -28.67
N SER A 150 -53.67 -29.73 -29.08
CA SER A 150 -53.88 -28.40 -29.67
C SER A 150 -54.70 -28.52 -30.96
N ILE A 151 -54.36 -29.48 -31.83
CA ILE A 151 -55.10 -29.77 -33.06
C ILE A 151 -56.54 -30.18 -32.75
N TRP A 152 -56.75 -31.07 -31.78
CA TRP A 152 -58.07 -31.51 -31.34
C TRP A 152 -58.92 -30.35 -30.84
N TYR A 153 -58.40 -29.51 -29.93
CA TYR A 153 -59.16 -28.39 -29.39
C TYR A 153 -59.45 -27.32 -30.44
N ASN A 154 -58.47 -26.95 -31.28
CA ASN A 154 -58.69 -25.99 -32.37
C ASN A 154 -59.76 -26.50 -33.34
N ARG A 155 -59.74 -27.80 -33.66
CA ARG A 155 -60.77 -28.43 -34.50
C ARG A 155 -62.16 -28.38 -33.86
N GLN A 156 -62.27 -28.63 -32.55
CA GLN A 156 -63.56 -28.53 -31.84
C GLN A 156 -64.08 -27.08 -31.75
N LEU A 157 -63.19 -26.09 -31.63
CA LEU A 157 -63.56 -24.67 -31.52
C LEU A 157 -63.89 -24.03 -32.88
N ASP A 158 -63.07 -24.28 -33.91
CA ASP A 158 -63.21 -23.64 -35.24
C ASP A 158 -64.02 -24.47 -36.25
N GLN A 159 -64.28 -25.75 -35.97
CA GLN A 159 -64.95 -26.71 -36.87
C GLN A 159 -64.29 -26.79 -38.26
N LYS A 160 -62.97 -26.63 -38.29
CA LYS A 160 -62.13 -26.68 -39.49
C LYS A 160 -60.95 -27.61 -39.29
N ASN A 161 -60.45 -28.20 -40.37
CA ASN A 161 -59.14 -28.88 -40.35
C ASN A 161 -57.98 -27.88 -40.47
N GLU A 162 -56.75 -28.39 -40.40
CA GLU A 162 -55.51 -27.59 -40.44
C GLU A 162 -55.39 -26.75 -41.73
N ASN A 163 -55.96 -27.23 -42.83
CA ASN A 163 -56.00 -26.54 -44.12
C ASN A 163 -57.13 -25.50 -44.24
N GLY A 164 -57.88 -25.24 -43.15
CA GLY A 164 -58.93 -24.24 -43.08
C GLY A 164 -60.26 -24.66 -43.73
N THR A 165 -60.38 -25.91 -44.17
CA THR A 165 -61.63 -26.45 -44.72
C THR A 165 -62.56 -26.89 -43.60
N ALA A 166 -63.86 -26.63 -43.74
CA ALA A 166 -64.86 -27.01 -42.75
C ALA A 166 -64.97 -28.55 -42.67
N VAL A 167 -64.78 -29.10 -41.47
CA VAL A 167 -64.80 -30.54 -41.22
C VAL A 167 -65.57 -30.80 -39.93
N ASP A 168 -66.58 -31.67 -40.00
CA ASP A 168 -67.37 -32.13 -38.85
C ASP A 168 -66.77 -33.44 -38.34
N SER A 169 -66.13 -33.38 -37.17
CA SER A 169 -65.55 -34.56 -36.54
C SER A 169 -65.41 -34.33 -35.03
N PRO A 170 -66.39 -34.79 -34.23
CA PRO A 170 -66.33 -34.71 -32.79
C PRO A 170 -65.18 -35.54 -32.21
N LEU A 171 -64.56 -35.01 -31.15
CA LEU A 171 -63.54 -35.70 -30.39
C LEU A 171 -64.18 -36.79 -29.51
N GLY A 172 -63.68 -38.03 -29.62
CA GLY A 172 -64.11 -39.16 -28.80
C GLY A 172 -63.33 -39.31 -27.48
N VAL A 173 -62.22 -38.57 -27.33
CA VAL A 173 -61.43 -38.49 -26.09
C VAL A 173 -62.05 -37.48 -25.14
N PHE A 174 -62.38 -37.92 -23.93
CA PHE A 174 -62.95 -37.08 -22.88
C PHE A 174 -61.94 -36.79 -21.77
N ALA A 175 -61.17 -37.79 -21.35
CA ALA A 175 -60.20 -37.65 -20.27
C ALA A 175 -59.01 -38.60 -20.44
N TYR A 176 -58.04 -38.51 -19.52
CA TYR A 176 -56.78 -39.25 -19.58
C TYR A 176 -56.51 -39.98 -18.27
N ALA A 177 -56.00 -41.21 -18.33
CA ALA A 177 -55.53 -41.95 -17.15
C ALA A 177 -54.02 -42.12 -17.22
N VAL A 178 -53.33 -41.80 -16.12
CA VAL A 178 -51.86 -41.90 -16.03
C VAL A 178 -51.49 -43.15 -15.25
N ASP A 179 -50.66 -43.99 -15.86
CA ASP A 179 -50.08 -45.16 -15.19
C ASP A 179 -48.62 -44.88 -14.85
N VAL A 180 -48.20 -45.35 -13.67
CA VAL A 180 -46.82 -45.19 -13.17
C VAL A 180 -46.24 -46.54 -12.79
N ARG A 181 -44.95 -46.74 -13.09
CA ARG A 181 -44.16 -47.84 -12.54
C ARG A 181 -42.77 -47.35 -12.17
N LYS A 182 -42.11 -48.04 -11.24
CA LYS A 182 -40.67 -47.86 -11.01
C LYS A 182 -39.90 -48.60 -12.10
N ALA A 183 -38.68 -48.17 -12.42
CA ALA A 183 -37.88 -48.77 -13.50
C ALA A 183 -37.52 -50.25 -13.27
N ASP A 184 -37.51 -50.70 -12.02
CA ASP A 184 -37.29 -52.08 -11.58
C ASP A 184 -38.59 -52.89 -11.47
N ASP A 185 -39.76 -52.27 -11.67
CA ASP A 185 -41.08 -52.90 -11.63
C ASP A 185 -41.60 -53.17 -13.05
N THR A 186 -42.27 -54.31 -13.22
CA THR A 186 -42.94 -54.69 -14.48
C THR A 186 -44.42 -54.31 -14.49
N THR A 187 -45.01 -54.04 -13.32
CA THR A 187 -46.44 -53.76 -13.16
C THR A 187 -46.74 -52.27 -13.24
N TRP A 188 -47.75 -51.90 -14.03
CA TRP A 188 -48.25 -50.53 -14.14
C TRP A 188 -49.31 -50.24 -13.07
N HIS A 189 -49.11 -49.16 -12.32
CA HIS A 189 -50.02 -48.72 -11.25
C HIS A 189 -50.82 -47.47 -11.69
N PRO A 190 -52.13 -47.57 -11.93
CA PRO A 190 -52.96 -46.44 -12.36
C PRO A 190 -53.13 -45.40 -11.24
N GLN A 191 -52.71 -44.16 -11.48
CA GLN A 191 -52.81 -43.07 -10.49
C GLN A 191 -54.21 -42.43 -10.43
N ASN A 192 -55.09 -42.84 -11.33
CA ASN A 192 -56.45 -42.35 -11.52
C ASN A 192 -57.52 -43.27 -10.89
N ARG A 193 -57.12 -44.46 -10.41
CA ARG A 193 -58.02 -45.41 -9.76
C ARG A 193 -58.25 -45.05 -8.30
N VAL A 194 -59.51 -44.89 -7.94
CA VAL A 194 -59.97 -44.49 -6.61
C VAL A 194 -60.99 -45.48 -6.08
N MET A 195 -61.14 -45.50 -4.75
CA MET A 195 -62.09 -46.32 -4.03
C MET A 195 -63.01 -45.43 -3.21
N ALA A 196 -64.32 -45.70 -3.23
CA ALA A 196 -65.28 -44.96 -2.44
C ALA A 196 -65.09 -45.21 -0.93
N ASN A 197 -64.94 -44.15 -0.14
CA ASN A 197 -64.82 -44.22 1.33
C ASN A 197 -66.16 -44.47 2.03
N ALA A 198 -67.26 -44.08 1.40
CA ALA A 198 -68.61 -44.18 1.92
C ALA A 198 -69.60 -44.45 0.78
N ASN A 199 -70.81 -44.89 1.14
CA ASN A 199 -71.88 -45.07 0.16
C ASN A 199 -72.25 -43.72 -0.47
N ILE A 200 -72.16 -43.62 -1.79
CA ILE A 200 -72.56 -42.42 -2.55
C ILE A 200 -73.99 -42.63 -3.04
N LEU A 201 -74.90 -41.80 -2.55
CA LEU A 201 -76.34 -41.93 -2.81
C LEU A 201 -76.83 -40.78 -3.70
N LEU A 202 -77.61 -41.10 -4.74
CA LEU A 202 -78.38 -40.10 -5.49
C LEU A 202 -79.64 -39.77 -4.68
N ASN A 203 -79.86 -38.49 -4.38
CA ASN A 203 -80.98 -37.99 -3.58
C ASN A 203 -81.19 -38.75 -2.24
N GLY A 204 -80.11 -39.30 -1.66
CA GLY A 204 -80.16 -40.04 -0.39
C GLY A 204 -80.87 -41.40 -0.43
N GLN A 205 -81.30 -41.88 -1.61
CA GLN A 205 -82.12 -43.10 -1.72
C GLN A 205 -81.51 -44.16 -2.65
N VAL A 206 -80.87 -43.77 -3.74
CA VAL A 206 -80.33 -44.71 -4.74
C VAL A 206 -78.82 -44.81 -4.59
N ALA A 207 -78.30 -45.98 -4.23
CA ALA A 207 -76.86 -46.20 -4.12
C ALA A 207 -76.19 -46.21 -5.51
N ILE A 208 -75.45 -45.14 -5.80
CA ILE A 208 -74.68 -44.99 -7.03
C ILE A 208 -73.36 -45.78 -6.91
N LEU A 209 -72.69 -45.69 -5.77
CA LEU A 209 -71.47 -46.43 -5.43
C LEU A 209 -71.58 -46.92 -3.98
N ALA A 210 -71.23 -48.17 -3.73
CA ALA A 210 -71.07 -48.69 -2.37
C ALA A 210 -69.67 -48.34 -1.85
N ALA A 211 -69.53 -48.23 -0.53
CA ALA A 211 -68.21 -48.11 0.08
C ALA A 211 -67.34 -49.32 -0.30
N GLY A 212 -66.12 -49.07 -0.77
CA GLY A 212 -65.21 -50.09 -1.27
C GLY A 212 -65.29 -50.36 -2.77
N ASP A 213 -66.31 -49.85 -3.49
CA ASP A 213 -66.35 -49.92 -4.96
C ASP A 213 -65.19 -49.12 -5.54
N ASP A 214 -64.53 -49.69 -6.55
CA ASP A 214 -63.45 -49.07 -7.30
C ASP A 214 -63.97 -48.40 -8.59
N LEU A 215 -63.31 -47.31 -8.97
CA LEU A 215 -63.60 -46.59 -10.20
C LEU A 215 -62.35 -45.84 -10.66
N GLU A 216 -62.23 -45.64 -11.96
CA GLU A 216 -61.16 -44.85 -12.56
C GLU A 216 -61.71 -43.49 -12.97
N LEU A 217 -61.14 -42.42 -12.42
CA LEU A 217 -61.51 -41.04 -12.75
C LEU A 217 -60.47 -40.46 -13.69
N GLY A 218 -60.88 -39.98 -14.85
CA GLY A 218 -59.96 -39.35 -15.79
C GLY A 218 -59.44 -37.99 -15.29
N THR A 219 -58.19 -37.70 -15.62
CA THR A 219 -57.60 -36.36 -15.59
C THR A 219 -57.98 -35.63 -16.86
N GLU A 220 -58.56 -34.43 -16.73
CA GLU A 220 -58.93 -33.60 -17.87
C GLU A 220 -57.84 -32.57 -18.17
N VAL A 221 -57.63 -32.28 -19.46
CA VAL A 221 -56.77 -31.18 -19.90
C VAL A 221 -57.67 -29.97 -20.17
N HIS A 222 -57.31 -28.81 -19.64
CA HIS A 222 -58.08 -27.59 -19.86
C HIS A 222 -57.21 -26.49 -20.47
N PRO A 223 -57.67 -25.85 -21.56
CA PRO A 223 -57.03 -24.64 -22.04
C PRO A 223 -57.21 -23.49 -21.03
N VAL A 224 -56.16 -22.69 -20.86
CA VAL A 224 -56.12 -21.54 -19.97
C VAL A 224 -56.07 -20.23 -20.78
N SER A 225 -56.60 -19.13 -20.24
CA SER A 225 -56.49 -17.80 -20.85
C SER A 225 -55.98 -16.79 -19.83
N HIS A 226 -55.07 -15.92 -20.26
CA HIS A 226 -54.45 -14.88 -19.44
C HIS A 226 -55.07 -13.53 -19.81
N GLY A 227 -56.31 -13.28 -19.40
CA GLY A 227 -56.98 -12.00 -19.66
C GLY A 227 -58.34 -12.14 -20.31
N HIS A 228 -58.63 -11.32 -21.32
CA HIS A 228 -59.95 -11.27 -21.94
C HIS A 228 -60.05 -12.38 -23.00
N ALA A 229 -60.60 -13.53 -22.62
CA ALA A 229 -60.65 -14.76 -23.42
C ALA A 229 -61.16 -14.59 -24.87
N ALA A 230 -61.99 -13.58 -25.15
CA ALA A 230 -62.49 -13.31 -26.50
C ALA A 230 -61.48 -12.60 -27.45
N ALA A 231 -60.43 -11.97 -26.92
CA ALA A 231 -59.45 -11.21 -27.70
C ALA A 231 -58.07 -11.87 -27.72
N ASP A 232 -57.63 -12.42 -26.58
CA ASP A 232 -56.27 -12.93 -26.40
C ASP A 232 -56.16 -14.44 -26.71
N GLY A 233 -57.28 -15.15 -26.87
CA GLY A 233 -57.29 -16.58 -27.17
C GLY A 233 -57.02 -17.48 -25.95
N PHE A 234 -56.81 -18.76 -26.24
CA PHE A 234 -56.57 -19.83 -25.28
C PHE A 234 -55.22 -20.47 -25.53
N TRP A 235 -54.56 -20.92 -24.47
CA TRP A 235 -53.27 -21.61 -24.50
C TRP A 235 -53.38 -22.90 -23.72
N LEU A 236 -52.69 -23.95 -24.18
CA LEU A 236 -52.45 -25.12 -23.36
C LEU A 236 -51.28 -24.84 -22.40
N PRO A 237 -51.37 -25.27 -21.12
CA PRO A 237 -50.22 -25.21 -20.24
C PRO A 237 -49.12 -26.16 -20.73
N MET A 238 -47.86 -25.82 -20.44
CA MET A 238 -46.69 -26.63 -20.83
C MET A 238 -46.72 -28.06 -20.27
N TYR A 239 -47.35 -28.25 -19.11
CA TYR A 239 -47.61 -29.55 -18.49
C TYR A 239 -49.04 -29.58 -17.98
N TYR A 240 -49.69 -30.75 -18.04
CA TYR A 240 -51.11 -30.93 -17.74
C TYR A 240 -51.39 -31.43 -16.32
N ALA A 241 -50.47 -32.22 -15.76
CA ALA A 241 -50.62 -32.79 -14.42
C ALA A 241 -49.32 -32.73 -13.62
N GLY A 242 -49.44 -32.69 -12.29
CA GLY A 242 -48.31 -32.77 -11.35
C GLY A 242 -48.48 -33.96 -10.42
N TRP A 243 -47.46 -34.82 -10.32
CA TRP A 243 -47.47 -36.03 -9.52
C TRP A 243 -46.45 -35.95 -8.37
N ILE A 244 -46.95 -36.13 -7.15
CA ILE A 244 -46.17 -36.09 -5.90
C ILE A 244 -46.17 -37.44 -5.16
N GLY A 245 -46.46 -38.55 -5.86
CA GLY A 245 -46.59 -39.89 -5.24
C GLY A 245 -47.97 -40.15 -4.62
N LYS A 246 -48.99 -39.41 -5.06
CA LYS A 246 -50.40 -39.54 -4.66
C LYS A 246 -51.28 -39.62 -5.91
N SER A 247 -52.54 -40.00 -5.74
CA SER A 247 -53.50 -40.07 -6.86
C SER A 247 -53.65 -38.72 -7.57
N LEU A 248 -53.75 -38.77 -8.91
CA LEU A 248 -53.97 -37.61 -9.77
C LEU A 248 -55.45 -37.22 -9.92
N ALA A 249 -56.36 -38.06 -9.40
CA ALA A 249 -57.81 -37.87 -9.51
C ALA A 249 -58.44 -37.17 -8.29
N ILE A 250 -57.73 -37.10 -7.16
CA ILE A 250 -58.23 -36.54 -5.91
C ILE A 250 -57.22 -35.56 -5.30
N PRO A 251 -57.68 -34.54 -4.55
CA PRO A 251 -56.78 -33.64 -3.84
C PRO A 251 -55.98 -34.38 -2.75
N ASP A 252 -54.79 -33.87 -2.44
CA ASP A 252 -53.94 -34.41 -1.37
C ASP A 252 -54.49 -34.07 0.01
N LYS A 253 -55.12 -35.07 0.64
CA LYS A 253 -55.65 -34.98 2.01
C LYS A 253 -54.55 -34.67 3.04
N ASP A 254 -53.34 -35.18 2.87
CA ASP A 254 -52.26 -34.97 3.84
C ASP A 254 -51.82 -33.50 3.83
N ALA A 255 -51.71 -32.89 2.63
CA ALA A 255 -51.42 -31.47 2.49
C ALA A 255 -52.49 -30.58 3.14
N GLU A 256 -53.78 -30.91 2.99
CA GLU A 256 -54.89 -30.19 3.62
C GLU A 256 -54.82 -30.25 5.15
N GLU A 257 -54.56 -31.43 5.71
CA GLU A 257 -54.46 -31.63 7.16
C GLU A 257 -53.20 -30.99 7.78
N ILE A 258 -52.14 -30.78 6.98
CA ILE A 258 -50.90 -30.10 7.38
C ILE A 258 -51.04 -28.57 7.24
N SER A 259 -51.78 -28.07 6.25
CA SER A 259 -51.87 -26.63 5.94
C SER A 259 -52.83 -25.83 6.84
N GLN A 260 -53.57 -26.49 7.76
CA GLN A 260 -54.70 -25.97 8.57
C GLN A 260 -54.79 -24.44 8.70
N LEU A 261 -55.43 -23.81 7.70
CA LEU A 261 -56.26 -22.63 7.94
C LEU A 261 -57.49 -23.14 8.70
N PRO A 262 -57.82 -22.59 9.87
CA PRO A 262 -58.95 -23.08 10.65
C PRO A 262 -60.20 -22.64 9.91
N LEU A 263 -60.86 -23.50 9.11
CA LEU A 263 -62.28 -23.44 8.71
C LEU A 263 -62.59 -24.47 7.60
N LYS A 264 -63.49 -25.42 7.93
CA LYS A 264 -64.07 -26.54 7.14
C LYS A 264 -63.16 -27.75 6.89
N GLN A 265 -63.45 -28.84 7.61
CA GLN A 265 -63.09 -30.19 7.15
C GLN A 265 -63.82 -30.48 5.84
N THR A 266 -63.08 -30.67 4.77
CA THR A 266 -63.65 -31.05 3.48
C THR A 266 -63.92 -32.56 3.50
N PHE A 267 -65.15 -32.97 3.18
CA PHE A 267 -65.49 -34.39 3.10
C PHE A 267 -64.91 -34.99 1.82
N HIS A 268 -64.05 -36.01 1.96
CA HIS A 268 -63.44 -36.72 0.84
C HIS A 268 -64.21 -38.03 0.53
N PRO A 269 -65.07 -38.05 -0.52
CA PRO A 269 -65.87 -39.23 -0.86
C PRO A 269 -65.04 -40.40 -1.37
N TYR A 270 -63.83 -40.14 -1.87
CA TYR A 270 -62.92 -41.11 -2.48
C TYR A 270 -61.57 -41.13 -1.75
N ARG A 271 -60.87 -42.26 -1.84
CA ARG A 271 -59.45 -42.39 -1.50
C ARG A 271 -58.71 -43.07 -2.65
N GLN A 272 -57.40 -42.90 -2.71
CA GLN A 272 -56.57 -43.68 -3.63
C GLN A 272 -56.72 -45.18 -3.32
N HIS A 273 -56.76 -45.99 -4.37
CA HIS A 273 -56.81 -47.44 -4.23
C HIS A 273 -55.52 -47.94 -3.53
N PRO A 274 -55.60 -48.78 -2.47
CA PRO A 274 -54.42 -49.18 -1.70
C PRO A 274 -53.32 -49.86 -2.51
N ASP A 275 -53.70 -50.66 -3.51
CA ASP A 275 -52.77 -51.45 -4.32
C ASP A 275 -52.01 -50.59 -5.36
N ASP A 276 -52.51 -49.41 -5.71
CA ASP A 276 -51.96 -48.54 -6.76
C ASP A 276 -51.10 -47.40 -6.17
N ARG A 277 -50.72 -47.51 -4.90
CA ARG A 277 -49.90 -46.52 -4.19
C ARG A 277 -48.42 -46.70 -4.54
N VAL A 278 -47.89 -45.74 -5.29
CA VAL A 278 -46.47 -45.66 -5.62
C VAL A 278 -45.86 -44.44 -4.91
N GLU A 279 -44.93 -44.69 -3.99
CA GLU A 279 -44.22 -43.62 -3.27
C GLU A 279 -43.17 -42.96 -4.16
N LEU A 280 -43.20 -41.63 -4.20
CA LEU A 280 -42.23 -40.80 -4.91
C LEU A 280 -41.04 -40.49 -3.99
N LEU A 281 -39.94 -41.21 -4.20
CA LEU A 281 -38.69 -41.08 -3.45
C LEU A 281 -37.53 -40.65 -4.34
N TYR A 282 -36.64 -39.79 -3.81
CA TYR A 282 -35.39 -39.39 -4.47
C TYR A 282 -34.49 -40.60 -4.73
N GLY A 283 -33.72 -40.57 -5.81
CA GLY A 283 -32.84 -41.68 -6.21
C GLY A 283 -33.46 -42.66 -7.20
N ASN A 284 -34.78 -42.72 -7.28
CA ASN A 284 -35.50 -43.70 -8.09
C ASN A 284 -35.86 -43.18 -9.48
N LYS A 285 -35.99 -44.11 -10.43
CA LYS A 285 -36.45 -43.84 -11.80
C LYS A 285 -37.89 -44.31 -11.96
N TYR A 286 -38.72 -43.46 -12.56
CA TYR A 286 -40.14 -43.73 -12.79
C TYR A 286 -40.45 -43.68 -14.29
N HIS A 287 -41.32 -44.58 -14.73
CA HIS A 287 -41.88 -44.59 -16.07
C HIS A 287 -43.35 -44.21 -16.02
N PHE A 288 -43.77 -43.42 -17.00
CA PHE A 288 -45.12 -42.92 -17.16
C PHE A 288 -45.64 -43.27 -18.54
N ARG A 289 -46.91 -43.70 -18.59
CA ARG A 289 -47.68 -43.79 -19.83
C ARG A 289 -49.08 -43.24 -19.60
N VAL A 290 -49.74 -42.85 -20.69
CA VAL A 290 -51.06 -42.21 -20.63
C VAL A 290 -52.05 -42.96 -21.51
N ARG A 291 -53.19 -43.32 -20.92
CA ARG A 291 -54.34 -43.97 -21.57
C ARG A 291 -55.43 -42.94 -21.83
N LEU A 292 -56.11 -43.09 -22.96
CA LEU A 292 -57.23 -42.27 -23.38
C LEU A 292 -58.54 -42.87 -22.86
N LEU A 293 -59.41 -42.02 -22.32
CA LEU A 293 -60.73 -42.37 -21.84
C LEU A 293 -61.79 -41.65 -22.67
N ASP A 294 -62.84 -42.38 -23.03
CA ASP A 294 -64.01 -41.82 -23.72
C ASP A 294 -65.02 -41.22 -22.73
N VAL A 295 -66.10 -40.65 -23.25
CA VAL A 295 -67.19 -40.05 -22.45
C VAL A 295 -67.90 -41.05 -21.51
N SER A 296 -67.78 -42.36 -21.79
CA SER A 296 -68.32 -43.41 -20.94
C SER A 296 -67.38 -43.80 -19.80
N GLY A 297 -66.15 -43.27 -19.79
CA GLY A 297 -65.05 -43.72 -18.93
C GLY A 297 -64.42 -45.03 -19.40
N GLY A 298 -64.72 -45.45 -20.64
CA GLY A 298 -64.15 -46.63 -21.29
C GLY A 298 -62.85 -46.29 -22.02
N GLY A 299 -62.01 -47.30 -22.23
CA GLY A 299 -60.70 -47.13 -22.85
C GLY A 299 -59.80 -48.34 -22.62
N ALA A 300 -58.52 -48.21 -22.94
CA ALA A 300 -57.52 -49.21 -22.57
C ALA A 300 -57.45 -49.35 -21.04
N THR A 301 -57.20 -50.55 -20.54
CA THR A 301 -56.99 -50.83 -19.11
C THR A 301 -55.50 -50.80 -18.76
N ALA A 302 -55.17 -50.75 -17.47
CA ALA A 302 -53.78 -50.77 -17.00
C ALA A 302 -53.01 -52.07 -17.33
N THR A 303 -53.69 -53.16 -17.73
CA THR A 303 -53.03 -54.40 -18.16
C THR A 303 -52.81 -54.48 -19.67
N ASP A 304 -53.38 -53.55 -20.43
CA ASP A 304 -53.25 -53.55 -21.89
C ASP A 304 -51.94 -52.89 -22.32
N GLU A 305 -51.47 -53.30 -23.49
CA GLU A 305 -50.23 -52.80 -24.10
C GLU A 305 -50.54 -51.99 -25.36
N PRO A 306 -49.78 -50.93 -25.66
CA PRO A 306 -49.98 -50.13 -26.86
C PRO A 306 -49.70 -50.98 -28.12
N LEU A 307 -50.64 -50.96 -29.07
CA LEU A 307 -50.56 -51.75 -30.30
C LEU A 307 -49.95 -50.94 -31.44
N ASN A 308 -50.22 -49.63 -31.47
CA ASN A 308 -49.72 -48.72 -32.48
C ASN A 308 -48.46 -48.03 -31.96
N GLY A 309 -47.41 -47.96 -32.79
CA GLY A 309 -46.18 -47.25 -32.42
C GLY A 309 -46.43 -45.76 -32.15
N GLY A 310 -45.78 -45.22 -31.12
CA GLY A 310 -45.70 -43.78 -30.85
C GLY A 310 -44.25 -43.29 -31.01
N GLN A 311 -44.06 -41.98 -31.13
CA GLN A 311 -42.70 -41.41 -31.16
C GLN A 311 -42.01 -41.59 -29.81
N LYS A 312 -42.76 -41.43 -28.71
CA LYS A 312 -42.29 -41.62 -27.33
C LYS A 312 -43.48 -41.95 -26.40
N PRO A 313 -44.05 -43.16 -26.48
CA PRO A 313 -45.27 -43.53 -25.74
C PRO A 313 -45.05 -43.68 -24.23
N GLU A 314 -43.79 -43.84 -23.79
CA GLU A 314 -43.41 -43.89 -22.38
C GLU A 314 -42.41 -42.76 -22.04
N ALA A 315 -42.68 -42.01 -20.98
CA ALA A 315 -41.72 -41.07 -20.40
C ALA A 315 -40.95 -41.74 -19.26
N SER A 316 -39.62 -41.62 -19.28
CA SER A 316 -38.76 -42.04 -18.19
C SER A 316 -38.16 -40.81 -17.52
N LEU A 317 -38.23 -40.72 -16.20
CA LEU A 317 -37.64 -39.63 -15.42
C LEU A 317 -36.94 -40.16 -14.17
N HIS A 318 -35.72 -39.68 -13.92
CA HIS A 318 -34.98 -39.95 -12.69
C HIS A 318 -35.28 -38.85 -11.69
N PHE A 319 -35.95 -39.18 -10.58
CA PHE A 319 -36.33 -38.20 -9.57
C PHE A 319 -35.17 -37.92 -8.61
N LYS A 320 -34.68 -36.69 -8.59
CA LYS A 320 -33.50 -36.27 -7.82
C LYS A 320 -33.82 -35.09 -6.93
N ARG A 321 -33.10 -34.91 -5.84
CA ARG A 321 -33.23 -33.70 -5.02
C ARG A 321 -32.56 -32.50 -5.73
N HIS A 322 -33.38 -31.52 -6.12
CA HIS A 322 -32.94 -30.24 -6.69
C HIS A 322 -33.14 -29.05 -5.72
N THR A 323 -33.80 -29.27 -4.58
CA THR A 323 -33.97 -28.23 -3.54
C THR A 323 -32.79 -28.23 -2.58
N ALA A 324 -32.09 -27.10 -2.51
CA ALA A 324 -30.99 -26.87 -1.57
C ALA A 324 -31.48 -26.87 -0.11
N ALA A 325 -30.59 -27.18 0.83
CA ALA A 325 -30.91 -27.10 2.26
C ALA A 325 -31.21 -25.64 2.67
N GLY A 326 -32.18 -25.46 3.58
CA GLY A 326 -32.50 -24.17 4.18
C GLY A 326 -31.39 -23.60 5.06
N THR A 327 -31.63 -22.48 5.73
CA THR A 327 -30.66 -21.90 6.68
C THR A 327 -30.57 -22.74 7.96
N LEU A 328 -29.38 -22.87 8.52
CA LEU A 328 -29.17 -23.47 9.84
C LEU A 328 -29.91 -22.66 10.92
N HIS A 329 -30.53 -23.35 11.88
CA HIS A 329 -31.22 -22.68 12.99
C HIS A 329 -30.26 -22.45 14.15
N ILE A 330 -30.00 -21.19 14.46
CA ILE A 330 -29.20 -20.79 15.63
C ILE A 330 -30.15 -20.53 16.80
N LEU A 331 -30.07 -21.35 17.86
CA LEU A 331 -31.00 -21.27 18.99
C LEU A 331 -30.79 -20.01 19.84
N ASN A 332 -29.54 -19.57 19.98
CA ASN A 332 -29.18 -18.38 20.77
C ASN A 332 -29.87 -17.10 20.27
N VAL A 333 -30.27 -17.04 18.99
CA VAL A 333 -31.00 -15.89 18.43
C VAL A 333 -32.33 -15.69 19.17
N LYS A 334 -33.10 -16.76 19.40
CA LYS A 334 -34.37 -16.68 20.14
C LYS A 334 -34.16 -16.27 21.59
N GLU A 335 -33.11 -16.77 22.23
CA GLU A 335 -32.73 -16.41 23.59
C GLU A 335 -32.35 -14.91 23.68
N THR A 336 -31.69 -14.38 22.65
CA THR A 336 -31.31 -12.95 22.56
C THR A 336 -32.53 -12.05 22.39
N PHE A 337 -33.49 -12.44 21.54
CA PHE A 337 -34.77 -11.71 21.41
C PHE A 337 -35.63 -11.78 22.68
N ALA A 338 -35.61 -12.90 23.42
CA ALA A 338 -36.32 -13.01 24.70
C ALA A 338 -35.75 -12.06 25.77
N LYS A 339 -34.43 -11.79 25.74
CA LYS A 339 -33.77 -10.79 26.60
C LYS A 339 -34.12 -9.34 26.25
N GLN A 340 -34.68 -9.07 25.07
CA GLN A 340 -35.11 -7.74 24.62
C GLN A 340 -36.53 -7.35 25.08
N HIS A 341 -37.14 -8.08 26.02
CA HIS A 341 -38.50 -7.76 26.47
C HIS A 341 -38.57 -6.38 27.13
N TYR A 342 -39.47 -5.55 26.58
CA TYR A 342 -39.89 -4.26 27.11
C TYR A 342 -40.42 -4.42 28.55
N GLU A 343 -39.91 -3.62 29.49
CA GLU A 343 -40.58 -3.46 30.78
C GLU A 343 -41.97 -2.85 30.54
N THR A 344 -43.01 -3.50 31.05
CA THR A 344 -44.38 -2.98 31.03
C THR A 344 -44.78 -2.61 32.45
N ASP A 345 -45.50 -1.50 32.61
CA ASP A 345 -46.06 -1.13 33.91
C ASP A 345 -47.22 -2.07 34.32
N ALA A 346 -47.74 -1.89 35.52
CA ALA A 346 -48.83 -2.72 36.06
C ALA A 346 -50.13 -2.66 35.23
N ASP A 347 -50.26 -1.69 34.33
CA ASP A 347 -51.41 -1.49 33.44
C ASP A 347 -51.12 -2.00 32.00
N GLY A 348 -49.94 -2.58 31.76
CA GLY A 348 -49.55 -3.16 30.46
C GLY A 348 -49.08 -2.15 29.42
N GLN A 349 -48.73 -0.92 29.82
CA GLN A 349 -48.11 0.05 28.91
C GLN A 349 -46.58 -0.12 28.91
N ILE A 350 -46.00 -0.05 27.72
CA ILE A 350 -44.55 -0.17 27.49
C ILE A 350 -43.85 1.04 28.14
N ILE A 351 -42.93 0.77 29.06
CA ILE A 351 -42.06 1.78 29.65
C ILE A 351 -40.88 1.96 28.69
N ASP A 352 -40.68 3.17 28.14
CA ASP A 352 -39.50 3.52 27.36
C ASP A 352 -38.26 3.58 28.27
N SER A 353 -37.74 2.42 28.67
CA SER A 353 -36.45 2.31 29.34
C SER A 353 -35.33 2.50 28.30
N PRO A 354 -34.22 3.20 28.63
CA PRO A 354 -33.07 3.41 27.72
C PRO A 354 -32.33 2.11 27.34
N ALA A 355 -32.80 0.95 27.82
CA ALA A 355 -32.33 -0.38 27.46
C ALA A 355 -32.97 -0.95 26.17
N ASN A 356 -33.85 -0.21 25.49
CA ASN A 356 -34.45 -0.58 24.20
C ASN A 356 -33.44 -0.44 23.03
N VAL A 357 -32.23 -1.02 23.17
CA VAL A 357 -31.25 -1.11 22.09
C VAL A 357 -31.54 -2.38 21.31
N SER A 358 -31.91 -2.25 20.03
CA SER A 358 -32.01 -3.38 19.12
C SER A 358 -30.64 -4.06 19.03
N ILE A 359 -30.50 -5.24 19.64
CA ILE A 359 -29.28 -6.04 19.58
C ILE A 359 -29.20 -6.63 18.18
N ASP A 360 -28.13 -6.34 17.46
CA ASP A 360 -27.89 -6.89 16.13
C ASP A 360 -27.54 -8.38 16.24
N THR A 361 -28.44 -9.23 15.77
CA THR A 361 -28.26 -10.69 15.73
C THR A 361 -27.32 -11.15 14.62
N GLY A 362 -26.84 -10.24 13.76
CA GLY A 362 -25.78 -10.51 12.80
C GLY A 362 -24.39 -10.55 13.43
N VAL A 363 -24.21 -10.04 14.65
CA VAL A 363 -22.92 -10.02 15.37
C VAL A 363 -22.80 -11.25 16.27
N LEU A 364 -21.74 -12.04 16.09
CA LEU A 364 -21.51 -13.30 16.81
C LEU A 364 -21.47 -13.08 18.33
N GLU A 365 -20.76 -12.06 18.80
CA GLU A 365 -20.57 -11.77 20.23
C GLU A 365 -21.90 -11.55 20.96
N ASN A 366 -22.92 -11.03 20.26
CA ASN A 366 -24.25 -10.84 20.81
C ASN A 366 -25.04 -12.14 20.98
N LEU A 367 -24.65 -13.19 20.23
CA LEU A 367 -25.30 -14.51 20.24
C LEU A 367 -24.59 -15.53 21.15
N LEU A 368 -23.42 -15.20 21.69
CA LEU A 368 -22.68 -16.12 22.55
C LEU A 368 -23.22 -16.11 23.98
N ASP A 369 -23.37 -17.31 24.56
CA ASP A 369 -23.68 -17.46 25.99
C ASP A 369 -22.44 -17.20 26.87
N ALA A 370 -22.61 -17.23 28.20
CA ALA A 370 -21.50 -17.07 29.16
C ALA A 370 -20.33 -18.04 28.92
N ASP A 371 -20.62 -19.21 28.36
CA ASP A 371 -19.64 -20.26 28.04
C ASP A 371 -19.05 -20.14 26.60
N GLN A 372 -19.35 -19.08 25.84
CA GLN A 372 -18.91 -18.85 24.45
C GLN A 372 -19.31 -19.98 23.47
N VAL A 373 -20.48 -20.60 23.67
CA VAL A 373 -20.99 -21.70 22.82
C VAL A 373 -22.13 -21.22 21.92
N LEU A 374 -22.01 -21.47 20.62
CA LEU A 374 -23.05 -21.27 19.61
C LEU A 374 -23.83 -22.57 19.40
N ARG A 375 -25.14 -22.57 19.66
CA ARG A 375 -26.02 -23.75 19.52
C ARG A 375 -26.72 -23.78 18.17
N ILE A 376 -26.41 -24.78 17.35
CA ILE A 376 -26.87 -24.92 15.96
C ILE A 376 -27.75 -26.16 15.82
N LYS A 377 -28.86 -26.04 15.06
CA LYS A 377 -29.71 -27.15 14.62
C LYS A 377 -29.79 -27.22 13.09
N ARG A 378 -30.12 -28.42 12.59
CA ARG A 378 -30.36 -28.68 11.16
C ARG A 378 -31.46 -27.75 10.61
N PRO A 379 -31.40 -27.36 9.34
CA PRO A 379 -32.48 -26.62 8.68
C PRO A 379 -33.79 -27.42 8.69
N LEU A 380 -34.93 -26.74 8.63
CA LEU A 380 -36.23 -27.40 8.47
C LEU A 380 -36.54 -27.68 7.00
N LEU A 381 -37.08 -28.87 6.74
CA LEU A 381 -37.59 -29.33 5.45
C LEU A 381 -39.11 -29.52 5.55
N SER A 382 -39.86 -28.89 4.64
CA SER A 382 -41.32 -28.87 4.63
C SER A 382 -41.93 -29.97 3.76
N TYR A 383 -43.24 -30.19 3.90
CA TYR A 383 -44.01 -31.09 3.04
C TYR A 383 -44.21 -30.47 1.64
N PRO A 384 -44.09 -31.25 0.53
CA PRO A 384 -43.90 -32.70 0.46
C PRO A 384 -42.43 -33.16 0.43
N ALA A 385 -41.46 -32.25 0.32
CA ALA A 385 -40.04 -32.58 0.13
C ALA A 385 -39.48 -33.53 1.21
N VAL A 386 -39.89 -33.36 2.47
CA VAL A 386 -39.48 -34.26 3.56
C VAL A 386 -39.96 -35.71 3.35
N ALA A 387 -41.13 -35.92 2.73
CA ALA A 387 -41.64 -37.25 2.42
C ALA A 387 -40.83 -37.93 1.31
N PHE A 388 -40.29 -37.15 0.36
CA PHE A 388 -39.48 -37.66 -0.75
C PHE A 388 -38.12 -38.23 -0.31
N THR A 389 -37.65 -37.87 0.90
CA THR A 389 -36.38 -38.39 1.45
C THR A 389 -36.46 -39.86 1.85
N GLY A 390 -37.63 -40.37 2.24
CA GLY A 390 -37.81 -41.73 2.74
C GLY A 390 -37.10 -42.06 4.06
N LYS A 391 -36.51 -41.08 4.75
CA LYS A 391 -35.71 -41.29 5.99
C LYS A 391 -36.52 -41.22 7.29
N TYR A 392 -37.72 -40.66 7.23
CA TYR A 392 -38.63 -40.56 8.38
C TYR A 392 -39.78 -41.56 8.27
N ALA A 393 -40.12 -42.22 9.39
CA ALA A 393 -41.34 -42.99 9.51
C ALA A 393 -42.53 -42.05 9.81
N GLN A 394 -43.67 -42.25 9.14
CA GLN A 394 -44.93 -41.54 9.39
C GLN A 394 -44.76 -40.00 9.45
N VAL A 395 -44.14 -39.43 8.42
CA VAL A 395 -43.87 -37.99 8.26
C VAL A 395 -45.07 -37.10 8.60
N THR A 396 -46.26 -37.46 8.09
CA THR A 396 -47.48 -36.67 8.23
C THR A 396 -47.97 -36.62 9.68
N ASP A 397 -47.83 -37.70 10.45
CA ASP A 397 -48.23 -37.76 11.85
C ASP A 397 -47.29 -36.92 12.73
N LYS A 398 -45.98 -36.93 12.43
CA LYS A 398 -44.98 -36.08 13.11
C LYS A 398 -45.23 -34.58 12.87
N LEU A 399 -45.58 -34.19 11.65
CA LEU A 399 -45.95 -32.81 11.33
C LEU A 399 -47.25 -32.38 12.04
N LYS A 400 -48.24 -33.28 12.14
CA LYS A 400 -49.49 -33.03 12.88
C LYS A 400 -49.27 -32.90 14.38
N ALA A 401 -48.36 -33.68 14.97
CA ALA A 401 -48.01 -33.54 16.38
C ALA A 401 -47.44 -32.14 16.68
N ILE A 402 -46.58 -31.62 15.81
CA ILE A 402 -46.05 -30.25 15.93
C ILE A 402 -47.20 -29.23 15.89
N LEU A 403 -48.18 -29.40 15.00
CA LEU A 403 -49.35 -28.52 14.93
C LEU A 403 -50.23 -28.55 16.19
N GLN A 404 -50.38 -29.71 16.83
CA GLN A 404 -51.17 -29.87 18.05
C GLN A 404 -50.52 -29.21 19.27
N ASP A 405 -49.18 -29.13 19.29
CA ASP A 405 -48.40 -28.52 20.36
C ASP A 405 -48.23 -26.99 20.22
N LEU A 406 -48.73 -26.39 19.13
CA LEU A 406 -48.63 -24.94 18.89
C LEU A 406 -49.67 -24.14 19.70
N ASP A 407 -49.22 -23.03 20.29
CA ASP A 407 -50.09 -22.06 20.95
C ASP A 407 -50.99 -21.36 19.89
N PRO A 408 -52.33 -21.35 20.06
CA PRO A 408 -53.27 -20.70 19.14
C PRO A 408 -53.04 -19.18 18.96
N ALA A 409 -52.21 -18.54 19.80
CA ALA A 409 -51.82 -17.14 19.64
C ALA A 409 -50.76 -16.90 18.55
N VAL A 410 -50.06 -17.93 18.05
CA VAL A 410 -48.96 -17.79 17.08
C VAL A 410 -49.50 -17.70 15.65
N LYS A 411 -49.33 -16.54 15.01
CA LYS A 411 -49.91 -16.24 13.68
C LYS A 411 -49.18 -16.84 12.48
N SER A 412 -47.96 -17.35 12.66
CA SER A 412 -47.18 -17.98 11.57
C SER A 412 -46.08 -18.86 12.14
N VAL A 413 -46.11 -20.15 11.84
CA VAL A 413 -45.06 -21.12 12.22
C VAL A 413 -44.48 -21.73 10.95
N GLU A 414 -43.14 -21.77 10.86
CA GLU A 414 -42.45 -22.55 9.85
C GLU A 414 -42.64 -24.04 10.18
N LEU A 415 -43.59 -24.66 9.49
CA LEU A 415 -43.92 -26.06 9.67
C LEU A 415 -42.99 -26.94 8.81
N GLY A 416 -42.11 -27.69 9.48
CA GLY A 416 -41.18 -28.62 8.85
C GLY A 416 -40.51 -29.53 9.88
N LEU A 417 -39.85 -30.59 9.41
CA LEU A 417 -39.00 -31.45 10.22
C LEU A 417 -37.52 -31.16 9.92
N PRO A 418 -36.59 -31.41 10.86
CA PRO A 418 -35.17 -31.26 10.59
C PRO A 418 -34.73 -32.07 9.37
N ASP A 419 -33.98 -31.45 8.46
CA ASP A 419 -33.56 -32.03 7.20
C ASP A 419 -32.61 -33.23 7.44
N PRO A 420 -33.02 -34.46 7.09
CA PRO A 420 -32.25 -35.66 7.38
C PRO A 420 -31.06 -35.84 6.42
N ASP A 421 -30.98 -35.07 5.33
CA ASP A 421 -29.89 -35.15 4.36
C ASP A 421 -28.71 -34.20 4.68
N VAL A 422 -28.88 -33.31 5.67
CA VAL A 422 -27.81 -32.41 6.12
C VAL A 422 -26.96 -33.12 7.17
N ASP A 423 -25.83 -33.67 6.73
CA ASP A 423 -24.91 -34.44 7.58
C ASP A 423 -23.79 -33.57 8.17
N TYR A 424 -23.41 -32.51 7.45
CA TYR A 424 -22.33 -31.59 7.84
C TYR A 424 -22.80 -30.15 7.73
N PHE A 425 -22.10 -29.26 8.42
CA PHE A 425 -22.08 -27.84 8.07
C PHE A 425 -20.65 -27.36 7.90
N LYS A 426 -20.44 -26.54 6.87
CA LYS A 426 -19.18 -25.88 6.58
C LYS A 426 -19.18 -24.51 7.23
N VAL A 427 -18.11 -24.20 7.94
CA VAL A 427 -17.82 -22.86 8.47
C VAL A 427 -16.71 -22.27 7.63
N LYS A 428 -17.01 -21.16 6.96
CA LYS A 428 -16.04 -20.36 6.23
C LYS A 428 -15.69 -19.14 7.07
N VAL A 429 -14.43 -18.99 7.45
CA VAL A 429 -13.94 -17.83 8.19
C VAL A 429 -13.17 -16.93 7.23
N GLU A 430 -13.71 -15.75 6.98
CA GLU A 430 -13.12 -14.73 6.14
C GLU A 430 -12.71 -13.52 6.99
N VAL A 431 -11.57 -12.92 6.66
CA VAL A 431 -11.05 -11.74 7.34
C VAL A 431 -11.11 -10.54 6.40
N LYS A 432 -11.58 -9.41 6.91
CA LYS A 432 -11.60 -8.14 6.17
C LYS A 432 -10.19 -7.56 6.12
N SER A 433 -9.60 -7.44 4.94
CA SER A 433 -8.38 -6.66 4.70
C SER A 433 -8.76 -5.19 4.46
N LEU A 434 -7.80 -4.38 4.04
CA LEU A 434 -7.99 -2.99 3.65
C LEU A 434 -8.92 -2.87 2.43
N GLU A 435 -9.65 -1.77 2.37
CA GLU A 435 -10.40 -1.42 1.17
C GLU A 435 -9.45 -1.26 -0.02
N MET A 436 -9.88 -1.69 -1.22
CA MET A 436 -9.06 -1.80 -2.44
C MET A 436 -8.01 -2.93 -2.45
N ASP A 437 -7.73 -3.63 -1.34
CA ASP A 437 -7.00 -4.90 -1.34
C ASP A 437 -7.99 -6.05 -1.57
N ASN A 438 -8.45 -6.21 -2.82
CA ASN A 438 -9.50 -7.15 -3.16
C ASN A 438 -9.00 -8.30 -4.06
N VAL A 439 -9.28 -9.54 -3.65
CA VAL A 439 -9.17 -10.73 -4.51
C VAL A 439 -10.49 -11.02 -5.25
N GLY A 440 -11.55 -10.23 -4.98
CA GLY A 440 -12.87 -10.32 -5.63
C GLY A 440 -13.63 -8.99 -5.61
N LYS A 441 -14.96 -9.03 -5.42
CA LYS A 441 -15.80 -7.81 -5.32
C LYS A 441 -15.67 -7.08 -3.99
N GLU A 442 -15.31 -7.80 -2.92
CA GLU A 442 -15.19 -7.27 -1.56
C GLU A 442 -13.80 -7.59 -0.97
N PRO A 443 -13.31 -6.79 0.01
CA PRO A 443 -11.97 -6.95 0.59
C PRO A 443 -11.95 -8.03 1.69
N TYR A 444 -12.55 -9.20 1.43
CA TYR A 444 -12.53 -10.35 2.34
C TYR A 444 -11.62 -11.44 1.81
N PHE A 445 -10.72 -11.92 2.65
CA PHE A 445 -9.82 -13.04 2.36
C PHE A 445 -10.24 -14.27 3.14
N LEU A 446 -10.21 -15.42 2.48
CA LEU A 446 -10.43 -16.70 3.14
C LEU A 446 -9.26 -17.03 4.06
N LEU A 447 -9.53 -17.18 5.36
CA LEU A 447 -8.55 -17.63 6.33
C LEU A 447 -8.47 -19.16 6.34
N TYR A 448 -9.61 -19.83 6.57
CA TYR A 448 -9.75 -21.27 6.47
C TYR A 448 -11.23 -21.69 6.31
N GLU A 449 -11.44 -22.92 5.85
CA GLU A 449 -12.74 -23.60 5.83
C GLU A 449 -12.68 -24.86 6.69
N LYS A 450 -13.75 -25.13 7.44
CA LYS A 450 -13.82 -26.31 8.30
C LYS A 450 -15.20 -26.96 8.24
N LEU A 451 -15.22 -28.28 8.11
CA LEU A 451 -16.43 -29.10 8.12
C LEU A 451 -16.68 -29.66 9.51
N PHE A 452 -17.91 -29.52 9.99
CA PHE A 452 -18.39 -30.07 11.25
C PHE A 452 -19.48 -31.09 10.99
N ARG A 453 -19.36 -32.29 11.56
CA ARG A 453 -20.37 -33.35 11.46
C ARG A 453 -21.47 -33.11 12.48
N LEU A 454 -22.72 -33.14 12.04
CA LEU A 454 -23.88 -33.07 12.93
C LEU A 454 -24.18 -34.47 13.50
N ASP A 455 -24.65 -34.49 14.75
CA ASP A 455 -25.10 -35.74 15.37
C ASP A 455 -26.38 -36.24 14.66
N GLU A 456 -26.57 -37.55 14.63
CA GLU A 456 -27.73 -38.21 14.00
C GLU A 456 -28.32 -39.27 14.94
N ALA A 457 -29.65 -39.38 14.98
CA ALA A 457 -30.33 -40.52 15.58
C ALA A 457 -31.33 -41.12 14.57
N PRO A 458 -31.60 -42.44 14.63
CA PRO A 458 -32.58 -43.07 13.76
C PRO A 458 -33.95 -42.43 13.93
N ASP A 459 -34.54 -41.94 12.83
CA ASP A 459 -35.89 -41.35 12.80
C ASP A 459 -36.09 -40.11 13.72
N ASP A 460 -34.99 -39.51 14.21
CA ASP A 460 -34.96 -38.25 14.96
C ASP A 460 -33.67 -37.47 14.64
N TYR A 461 -33.85 -36.30 14.02
CA TYR A 461 -32.75 -35.42 13.60
C TYR A 461 -32.79 -34.06 14.32
N SER A 462 -33.37 -34.01 15.52
CA SER A 462 -33.63 -32.77 16.29
C SER A 462 -32.48 -32.33 17.23
N GLN A 463 -31.34 -33.03 17.19
CA GLN A 463 -30.20 -32.81 18.08
C GLN A 463 -29.60 -31.40 17.91
N THR A 464 -29.03 -30.88 18.99
CA THR A 464 -28.38 -29.57 19.01
C THR A 464 -26.87 -29.74 19.02
N PHE A 465 -26.18 -29.08 18.09
CA PHE A 465 -24.73 -29.04 18.04
C PHE A 465 -24.22 -27.80 18.77
N GLY A 466 -23.34 -27.97 19.76
CA GLY A 466 -22.67 -26.86 20.44
C GLY A 466 -21.29 -26.59 19.86
N LEU A 467 -21.10 -25.43 19.24
CA LEU A 467 -19.83 -24.96 18.70
C LEU A 467 -19.18 -23.98 19.68
N GLU A 468 -18.05 -24.36 20.29
CA GLU A 468 -17.29 -23.50 21.20
C GLU A 468 -16.42 -22.51 20.41
N ILE A 469 -16.58 -21.22 20.68
CA ILE A 469 -15.79 -20.16 20.05
C ILE A 469 -14.61 -19.80 20.95
N VAL A 470 -13.39 -19.92 20.42
CA VAL A 470 -12.15 -19.63 21.14
C VAL A 470 -11.43 -18.49 20.46
N TYR A 471 -11.31 -17.35 21.15
CA TYR A 471 -10.53 -16.21 20.65
C TYR A 471 -9.06 -16.35 21.04
N LYS A 472 -8.14 -16.15 20.08
CA LYS A 472 -6.69 -16.15 20.32
C LYS A 472 -6.02 -14.92 19.71
N ASP A 473 -5.00 -14.42 20.40
CA ASP A 473 -4.22 -13.28 19.96
C ASP A 473 -3.12 -13.73 18.98
N PHE A 474 -3.06 -13.08 17.81
CA PHE A 474 -2.04 -13.28 16.79
C PHE A 474 -1.43 -11.94 16.39
N ALA A 475 -0.11 -11.86 16.40
CA ALA A 475 0.61 -10.64 15.97
C ALA A 475 0.50 -10.42 14.45
N GLN A 476 0.62 -11.50 13.65
CA GLN A 476 0.55 -11.47 12.20
C GLN A 476 -0.20 -12.70 11.69
N LEU A 477 -1.11 -12.49 10.73
CA LEU A 477 -1.80 -13.55 10.01
C LEU A 477 -1.22 -13.74 8.60
N THR A 478 -1.03 -14.99 8.21
CA THR A 478 -0.74 -15.35 6.81
C THR A 478 -2.02 -15.82 6.13
N TYR A 479 -2.48 -15.06 5.14
CA TYR A 479 -3.66 -15.43 4.36
C TYR A 479 -3.43 -16.79 3.66
N ALA A 480 -4.45 -17.65 3.63
CA ALA A 480 -4.45 -19.00 3.05
C ALA A 480 -3.66 -20.12 3.74
N SER A 481 -2.93 -19.88 4.84
CA SER A 481 -2.17 -20.92 5.57
C SER A 481 -2.35 -20.83 7.09
N PHE A 482 -3.62 -20.79 7.53
CA PHE A 482 -3.95 -20.74 8.95
C PHE A 482 -4.18 -22.16 9.51
N ASP A 483 -3.21 -22.64 10.30
CA ASP A 483 -3.19 -24.03 10.79
C ASP A 483 -4.03 -24.26 12.07
N ASP A 484 -4.20 -23.24 12.92
CA ASP A 484 -4.85 -23.38 14.22
C ASP A 484 -6.38 -23.22 14.14
N THR A 485 -7.06 -24.20 13.56
CA THR A 485 -8.53 -24.16 13.35
C THR A 485 -9.35 -24.71 14.52
N GLY A 486 -8.71 -25.14 15.62
CA GLY A 486 -9.34 -25.76 16.80
C GLY A 486 -9.72 -27.24 16.62
N SER A 487 -10.26 -27.86 17.67
CA SER A 487 -10.71 -29.26 17.70
C SER A 487 -12.07 -29.49 17.01
N SER A 488 -12.61 -30.72 17.02
CA SER A 488 -13.85 -31.08 16.29
C SER A 488 -15.12 -30.35 16.74
N ARG A 489 -15.12 -29.68 17.90
CA ARG A 489 -16.22 -28.84 18.41
C ARG A 489 -15.81 -27.41 18.74
N GLN A 490 -14.62 -27.00 18.31
CA GLN A 490 -14.07 -25.68 18.56
C GLN A 490 -13.81 -24.93 17.25
N LEU A 491 -14.09 -23.63 17.25
CA LEU A 491 -13.75 -22.69 16.20
C LEU A 491 -12.82 -21.62 16.79
N VAL A 492 -11.59 -21.55 16.29
CA VAL A 492 -10.62 -20.55 16.72
C VAL A 492 -10.74 -19.29 15.87
N LEU A 493 -10.95 -18.15 16.50
CA LEU A 493 -11.07 -16.84 15.84
C LEU A 493 -9.92 -15.92 16.27
N PRO A 494 -9.22 -15.25 15.34
CA PRO A 494 -8.21 -14.26 15.69
C PRO A 494 -8.86 -12.98 16.27
N THR A 495 -8.24 -12.41 17.30
CA THR A 495 -8.65 -11.13 17.90
C THR A 495 -8.18 -9.93 17.08
N SER A 496 -8.78 -8.77 17.33
CA SER A 496 -8.48 -7.48 16.69
C SER A 496 -8.58 -7.50 15.16
N ARG A 497 -9.44 -8.38 14.61
CA ARG A 497 -9.74 -8.51 13.19
C ARG A 497 -11.24 -8.45 12.97
N ASN A 498 -11.67 -7.82 11.88
CA ASN A 498 -13.05 -7.87 11.43
C ASN A 498 -13.28 -9.17 10.64
N LEU A 499 -14.06 -10.09 11.21
CA LEU A 499 -14.29 -11.41 10.63
C LEU A 499 -15.71 -11.53 10.08
N ARG A 500 -15.84 -12.27 8.98
CA ARG A 500 -17.10 -12.75 8.42
C ARG A 500 -17.12 -14.27 8.48
N ILE A 501 -18.13 -14.79 9.15
CA ILE A 501 -18.30 -16.22 9.38
C ILE A 501 -19.54 -16.65 8.60
N SER A 502 -19.35 -17.55 7.63
CA SER A 502 -20.45 -18.16 6.87
C SER A 502 -20.70 -19.57 7.35
N LEU A 503 -21.90 -19.84 7.86
CA LEU A 503 -22.36 -21.17 8.24
C LEU A 503 -23.21 -21.74 7.10
N ILE A 504 -22.73 -22.80 6.46
CA ILE A 504 -23.33 -23.36 5.25
C ILE A 504 -23.71 -24.83 5.54
N PRO A 505 -24.99 -25.22 5.47
CA PRO A 505 -25.35 -26.63 5.58
C PRO A 505 -24.89 -27.41 4.34
N VAL A 506 -24.44 -28.65 4.53
CA VAL A 506 -23.86 -29.49 3.48
C VAL A 506 -24.62 -30.80 3.36
N ILE A 507 -25.04 -31.12 2.14
CA ILE A 507 -25.65 -32.39 1.77
C ILE A 507 -24.57 -33.27 1.16
N SER A 508 -23.96 -34.13 1.97
CA SER A 508 -22.79 -34.93 1.54
C SER A 508 -23.12 -35.86 0.36
N GLN A 509 -24.37 -36.33 0.28
CA GLN A 509 -24.88 -37.23 -0.76
C GLN A 509 -25.00 -36.59 -2.15
N ALA A 510 -24.88 -35.25 -2.25
CA ALA A 510 -24.88 -34.52 -3.52
C ALA A 510 -23.51 -34.51 -4.22
N GLN A 511 -22.41 -34.74 -3.48
CA GLN A 511 -21.06 -34.74 -4.03
C GLN A 511 -20.58 -36.17 -4.33
N ALA A 512 -20.07 -36.41 -5.54
CA ALA A 512 -19.44 -37.67 -5.87
C ALA A 512 -18.08 -37.79 -5.16
N GLY A 513 -18.00 -38.58 -4.10
CA GLY A 513 -16.72 -38.96 -3.49
C GLY A 513 -15.89 -39.81 -4.46
N GLU A 514 -14.56 -39.77 -4.34
CA GLU A 514 -13.67 -40.73 -5.03
C GLU A 514 -14.08 -42.17 -4.65
N GLY A 515 -14.78 -42.85 -5.57
CA GLY A 515 -15.26 -44.23 -5.41
C GLY A 515 -16.76 -44.42 -5.10
N ALA A 516 -17.56 -43.35 -5.00
CA ALA A 516 -19.02 -43.47 -4.86
C ALA A 516 -19.71 -43.44 -6.23
N ALA A 517 -20.63 -44.37 -6.48
CA ALA A 517 -21.47 -44.39 -7.68
C ALA A 517 -22.41 -43.16 -7.68
N SER A 518 -21.93 -42.10 -8.34
CA SER A 518 -22.61 -41.04 -9.09
C SER A 518 -24.04 -40.63 -8.69
N HIS A 519 -24.20 -39.37 -8.27
CA HIS A 519 -25.27 -38.41 -8.64
C HIS A 519 -26.74 -38.87 -8.66
N ASP A 520 -27.10 -40.02 -8.10
CA ASP A 520 -28.42 -40.61 -8.34
C ASP A 520 -29.47 -40.04 -7.39
N TYR A 521 -29.10 -39.68 -6.16
CA TYR A 521 -30.02 -39.18 -5.13
C TYR A 521 -30.28 -37.66 -5.22
N ALA A 522 -29.23 -36.85 -5.27
CA ALA A 522 -29.29 -35.39 -5.29
C ALA A 522 -28.40 -34.83 -6.41
N ASP A 523 -28.74 -33.64 -6.90
CA ASP A 523 -27.93 -32.93 -7.89
C ASP A 523 -26.71 -32.25 -7.23
N GLU A 524 -25.58 -32.16 -7.92
CA GLU A 524 -24.36 -31.55 -7.38
C GLU A 524 -24.56 -30.07 -6.99
N SER A 525 -25.46 -29.37 -7.69
CA SER A 525 -25.80 -27.97 -7.42
C SER A 525 -26.39 -27.72 -6.03
N VAL A 526 -26.88 -28.75 -5.33
CA VAL A 526 -27.44 -28.64 -3.97
C VAL A 526 -26.48 -29.08 -2.86
N TYR A 527 -25.21 -29.31 -3.18
CA TYR A 527 -24.19 -29.69 -2.19
C TYR A 527 -24.09 -28.67 -1.05
N GLU A 528 -24.11 -27.37 -1.39
CA GLU A 528 -24.13 -26.28 -0.42
C GLU A 528 -25.54 -25.68 -0.31
N GLY A 529 -26.06 -25.63 0.92
CA GLY A 529 -27.33 -24.98 1.22
C GLY A 529 -27.21 -23.48 1.45
N LYS A 530 -28.29 -22.87 1.95
CA LYS A 530 -28.34 -21.43 2.19
C LYS A 530 -27.46 -21.01 3.38
N ALA A 531 -26.47 -20.18 3.10
CA ALA A 531 -25.53 -19.66 4.09
C ALA A 531 -26.18 -18.70 5.11
N VAL A 532 -25.77 -18.79 6.37
CA VAL A 532 -26.01 -17.77 7.41
C VAL A 532 -24.71 -17.00 7.63
N LEU A 533 -24.76 -15.67 7.54
CA LEU A 533 -23.61 -14.79 7.68
C LEU A 533 -23.63 -14.13 9.06
N LEU A 534 -22.50 -14.20 9.77
CA LEU A 534 -22.26 -13.52 11.04
C LEU A 534 -20.98 -12.67 10.94
N SER A 535 -20.98 -11.49 11.55
CA SER A 535 -19.78 -10.69 11.79
C SER A 535 -19.21 -11.00 13.17
N ALA A 536 -17.89 -10.97 13.32
CA ALA A 536 -17.25 -11.13 14.63
C ALA A 536 -16.07 -10.16 14.76
N PHE A 537 -15.93 -9.57 15.95
CA PHE A 537 -14.81 -8.71 16.34
C PHE A 537 -14.64 -8.73 17.86
N LYS A 538 -13.43 -9.05 18.32
CA LYS A 538 -13.06 -8.99 19.74
C LYS A 538 -11.69 -8.37 19.90
N ALA A 539 -11.56 -7.40 20.80
CA ALA A 539 -10.27 -6.78 21.10
C ALA A 539 -9.27 -7.79 21.69
N ALA A 540 -8.00 -7.70 21.28
CA ALA A 540 -6.91 -8.50 21.82
C ALA A 540 -6.60 -8.13 23.29
N ALA A 541 -6.04 -9.09 24.04
CA ALA A 541 -5.65 -8.88 25.43
C ALA A 541 -4.25 -8.28 25.56
N ASP A 542 -3.35 -8.56 24.62
CA ASP A 542 -1.97 -8.06 24.59
C ASP A 542 -1.60 -7.49 23.21
N GLU A 543 -1.23 -6.22 23.17
CA GLU A 543 -0.82 -5.50 21.95
C GLU A 543 0.55 -4.84 22.09
N ARG A 544 1.41 -5.38 22.95
CA ARG A 544 2.80 -4.90 23.12
C ARG A 544 3.66 -5.13 21.86
N HIS A 545 4.81 -4.45 21.84
CA HIS A 545 5.78 -4.44 20.75
C HIS A 545 5.18 -4.05 19.39
N LEU A 546 4.33 -3.01 19.39
CA LEU A 546 3.63 -2.58 18.19
C LEU A 546 4.55 -1.83 17.22
N LEU A 547 5.42 -0.97 17.76
CA LEU A 547 6.27 -0.06 16.99
C LEU A 547 7.72 -0.55 16.94
N SER A 548 8.28 -0.60 15.73
CA SER A 548 9.70 -0.86 15.49
C SER A 548 10.36 0.34 14.79
N PRO A 549 11.44 0.94 15.35
CA PRO A 549 12.12 2.06 14.72
C PRO A 549 12.87 1.63 13.46
N ILE A 550 12.72 2.38 12.36
CA ILE A 550 13.55 2.22 11.15
C ILE A 550 14.72 3.18 11.23
N ASN A 551 15.96 2.67 11.06
CA ASN A 551 17.18 3.48 11.06
C ASN A 551 17.31 4.41 12.28
N GLY A 552 16.90 3.95 13.47
CA GLY A 552 16.92 4.71 14.73
C GLY A 552 15.65 5.53 15.02
N GLY A 553 14.64 5.48 14.15
CA GLY A 553 13.30 6.04 14.36
C GLY A 553 13.21 7.56 14.15
N PHE A 554 14.05 8.32 14.85
CA PHE A 554 14.06 9.79 14.79
C PHE A 554 15.30 10.27 14.04
N ARG A 555 15.11 11.07 12.98
CA ARG A 555 16.21 11.61 12.18
C ARG A 555 15.91 13.05 11.81
N ALA A 556 16.89 13.94 11.93
CA ALA A 556 16.77 15.33 11.49
C ALA A 556 17.66 15.59 10.28
N PHE A 557 17.11 16.27 9.28
CA PHE A 557 17.77 16.60 8.03
C PHE A 557 17.83 18.11 7.84
N TYR A 558 18.98 18.63 7.43
CA TYR A 558 19.13 20.00 6.98
C TYR A 558 19.64 20.00 5.54
N LEU A 559 18.84 20.55 4.62
CA LEU A 559 19.17 20.57 3.19
C LEU A 559 19.68 21.93 2.77
N GLN A 560 20.75 21.95 1.99
CA GLN A 560 21.22 23.15 1.31
C GLN A 560 20.61 23.21 -0.10
N PRO A 561 20.14 24.40 -0.55
CA PRO A 561 19.70 24.57 -1.92
C PRO A 561 20.88 24.35 -2.88
N ASP A 562 20.67 23.63 -3.98
CA ASP A 562 21.68 23.65 -5.03
C ASP A 562 21.68 25.02 -5.70
N HIS A 563 22.87 25.63 -5.78
CA HIS A 563 23.07 26.78 -6.63
C HIS A 563 22.83 26.31 -8.07
N HIS A 564 21.67 26.66 -8.64
CA HIS A 564 21.53 26.63 -10.09
C HIS A 564 22.69 27.45 -10.65
N THR A 565 23.52 26.84 -11.50
CA THR A 565 24.48 27.59 -12.29
C THR A 565 23.68 28.60 -13.08
N GLU A 566 23.66 29.85 -12.60
CA GLU A 566 23.13 30.95 -13.37
C GLU A 566 23.83 30.89 -14.73
N ALA A 567 23.06 30.84 -15.80
CA ALA A 567 23.52 30.75 -17.19
C ALA A 567 24.28 32.01 -17.66
N HIS A 568 24.90 32.75 -16.73
CA HIS A 568 25.72 33.92 -16.96
C HIS A 568 27.22 33.61 -17.06
N THR A 569 27.62 32.33 -16.93
CA THR A 569 29.01 31.88 -17.18
C THR A 569 29.14 31.10 -18.50
N VAL A 570 28.51 31.58 -19.57
CA VAL A 570 28.93 31.30 -20.96
C VAL A 570 29.21 32.62 -21.65
N GLY A 571 30.15 33.37 -21.09
CA GLY A 571 30.76 34.53 -21.72
C GLY A 571 32.27 34.41 -21.57
N GLN A 572 32.97 34.30 -22.70
CA GLN A 572 34.43 34.29 -22.81
C GLN A 572 35.18 32.97 -22.53
N LYS A 573 34.82 31.90 -23.22
CA LYS A 573 35.86 30.99 -23.77
C LYS A 573 35.70 30.92 -25.29
N LYS A 574 36.80 31.25 -25.97
CA LYS A 574 36.95 31.42 -27.42
C LYS A 574 36.20 30.35 -28.22
N GLN A 575 35.26 30.81 -29.05
CA GLN A 575 34.82 30.10 -30.23
C GLN A 575 35.99 30.01 -31.22
N THR A 576 36.60 28.83 -31.32
CA THR A 576 37.24 28.34 -32.55
C THR A 576 37.24 26.82 -32.49
N ALA A 577 36.28 26.20 -33.17
CA ALA A 577 36.42 24.96 -33.97
C ALA A 577 35.02 24.33 -34.24
N ILE A 578 34.50 24.63 -35.43
CA ILE A 578 33.90 23.70 -36.41
C ILE A 578 33.27 22.40 -35.88
N GLY A 579 31.95 22.25 -36.10
CA GLY A 579 31.27 20.95 -36.15
C GLY A 579 29.86 20.94 -35.55
N TYR A 580 28.86 21.52 -36.23
CA TYR A 580 27.46 21.39 -35.82
C TYR A 580 26.94 19.98 -36.18
N GLN A 581 27.01 19.04 -35.24
CA GLN A 581 26.03 17.96 -35.12
C GLN A 581 24.86 18.45 -34.28
N ALA A 582 23.67 18.06 -34.72
CA ALA A 582 22.38 18.44 -34.15
C ALA A 582 22.30 18.14 -32.64
N ILE A 583 21.94 19.15 -31.86
CA ILE A 583 21.49 19.00 -30.48
C ILE A 583 20.00 18.65 -30.56
N PRO A 584 19.56 17.44 -30.17
CA PRO A 584 18.14 17.19 -30.01
C PRO A 584 17.65 17.97 -28.79
N LEU A 585 16.66 18.84 -29.01
CA LEU A 585 15.79 19.36 -27.94
C LEU A 585 15.11 18.16 -27.27
N SER A 586 15.75 17.64 -26.23
CA SER A 586 15.09 16.73 -25.30
C SER A 586 14.12 17.58 -24.48
N ILE A 587 12.84 17.38 -24.75
CA ILE A 587 11.73 17.80 -23.88
C ILE A 587 12.05 17.20 -22.51
N GLN A 588 12.53 18.04 -21.59
CA GLN A 588 12.86 17.61 -20.24
C GLN A 588 11.55 17.25 -19.55
N LEU A 589 11.36 15.94 -19.28
CA LEU A 589 10.42 15.47 -18.27
C LEU A 589 10.59 16.31 -17.00
N PRO A 590 9.52 16.56 -16.21
CA PRO A 590 9.64 17.32 -14.98
C PRO A 590 10.66 16.60 -14.10
N LYS A 591 11.85 17.19 -13.99
CA LYS A 591 12.94 16.63 -13.19
C LYS A 591 12.49 16.79 -11.75
N THR A 592 12.29 15.67 -11.04
CA THR A 592 12.22 15.67 -9.58
C THR A 592 13.33 16.55 -9.03
N SER A 593 13.00 17.41 -8.07
CA SER A 593 14.01 18.29 -7.49
C SER A 593 15.11 17.44 -6.85
N VAL A 594 16.37 17.84 -7.05
CA VAL A 594 17.53 17.06 -6.58
C VAL A 594 17.51 16.99 -5.05
N GLU A 595 16.99 18.02 -4.40
CA GLU A 595 16.88 18.13 -2.95
C GLU A 595 15.83 17.17 -2.39
N LEU A 596 14.64 17.10 -3.01
CA LEU A 596 13.64 16.11 -2.61
C LEU A 596 14.12 14.69 -2.90
N ALA A 597 14.84 14.47 -4.00
CA ALA A 597 15.45 13.17 -4.29
C ALA A 597 16.50 12.77 -3.22
N ARG A 598 17.29 13.72 -2.70
CA ARG A 598 18.22 13.46 -1.59
C ARG A 598 17.48 13.06 -0.31
N LEU A 599 16.41 13.79 0.05
CA LEU A 599 15.59 13.45 1.21
C LEU A 599 14.93 12.08 1.04
N ALA A 600 14.37 11.80 -0.13
CA ALA A 600 13.73 10.52 -0.43
C ALA A 600 14.73 9.36 -0.36
N ASN A 601 15.94 9.52 -0.90
CA ASN A 601 17.00 8.51 -0.79
C ASN A 601 17.41 8.25 0.67
N GLN A 602 17.41 9.27 1.55
CA GLN A 602 17.71 9.07 2.97
C GLN A 602 16.57 8.35 3.72
N LEU A 603 15.33 8.51 3.27
CA LEU A 603 14.15 7.90 3.86
C LEU A 603 13.75 6.56 3.20
N ASP A 604 14.52 6.08 2.21
CA ASP A 604 14.17 4.91 1.39
C ASP A 604 12.78 5.05 0.71
N LEU A 605 12.51 6.24 0.18
CA LEU A 605 11.28 6.63 -0.52
C LEU A 605 11.53 6.94 -1.99
N VAL A 606 10.44 7.06 -2.77
CA VAL A 606 10.48 7.47 -4.16
C VAL A 606 9.99 8.91 -4.29
N ALA A 607 10.80 9.78 -4.91
CA ALA A 607 10.40 11.16 -5.20
C ALA A 607 10.00 11.35 -6.68
N ARG A 608 8.83 11.95 -6.90
CA ARG A 608 8.34 12.35 -8.23
C ARG A 608 7.87 13.80 -8.19
N ASN A 609 8.51 14.66 -8.98
CA ASN A 609 8.27 16.11 -8.96
C ASN A 609 8.49 16.69 -7.55
N LEU A 610 7.40 17.06 -6.85
CA LEU A 610 7.38 17.54 -5.47
C LEU A 610 6.64 16.57 -4.52
N THR A 611 6.42 15.33 -4.94
CA THR A 611 5.68 14.31 -4.16
C THR A 611 6.61 13.21 -3.68
N LEU A 612 6.51 12.88 -2.40
CA LEU A 612 7.10 11.68 -1.78
C LEU A 612 6.08 10.55 -1.81
N GLU A 613 6.52 9.40 -2.29
CA GLU A 613 5.69 8.22 -2.47
C GLU A 613 6.38 6.97 -1.88
N ALA A 614 5.57 5.99 -1.50
CA ALA A 614 6.07 4.68 -1.10
C ALA A 614 6.73 3.93 -2.27
N PRO A 615 7.74 3.09 -2.01
CA PRO A 615 8.18 2.07 -2.96
C PRO A 615 7.06 1.07 -3.25
N ARG A 616 7.16 0.37 -4.39
CA ARG A 616 6.17 -0.65 -4.79
C ARG A 616 6.15 -1.81 -3.80
N GLY A 617 4.97 -2.33 -3.49
CA GLY A 617 4.80 -3.47 -2.58
C GLY A 617 4.73 -3.12 -1.09
N TYR A 618 4.99 -1.85 -0.71
CA TYR A 618 4.97 -1.39 0.68
C TYR A 618 3.83 -0.40 0.93
N ARG A 619 3.16 -0.55 2.08
CA ARG A 619 2.18 0.43 2.57
C ARG A 619 2.86 1.41 3.52
N ILE A 620 2.85 2.70 3.14
CA ILE A 620 3.35 3.80 3.97
C ILE A 620 2.23 4.80 4.19
N GLN A 621 2.05 5.25 5.43
CA GLN A 621 1.16 6.34 5.79
C GLN A 621 1.97 7.60 6.18
N PHE A 622 1.70 8.72 5.51
CA PHE A 622 2.38 9.98 5.77
C PHE A 622 1.55 10.86 6.69
N GLY A 623 2.23 11.46 7.67
CA GLY A 623 1.75 12.66 8.34
C GLY A 623 2.76 13.78 8.16
N CYS A 624 2.30 15.02 8.28
CA CYS A 624 3.18 16.16 8.16
C CYS A 624 2.68 17.29 9.05
N SER A 625 3.63 17.99 9.68
CA SER A 625 3.33 19.12 10.56
C SER A 625 2.72 20.29 9.79
N LYS A 626 2.03 21.17 10.51
CA LYS A 626 1.51 22.44 9.98
C LYS A 626 2.61 23.43 9.57
N GLU A 627 3.86 23.20 9.96
CA GLU A 627 4.97 24.11 9.65
C GLU A 627 5.43 23.97 8.19
N ILE A 628 5.14 22.82 7.56
CA ILE A 628 5.42 22.55 6.14
C ILE A 628 4.13 22.69 5.36
N ARG A 629 4.12 23.50 4.29
CA ARG A 629 2.95 23.60 3.40
C ARG A 629 2.87 22.38 2.49
N HIS A 630 1.92 21.50 2.76
CA HIS A 630 1.79 20.22 2.06
C HIS A 630 0.33 19.86 1.75
N SER A 631 0.16 18.88 0.87
CA SER A 631 -1.08 18.15 0.65
C SER A 631 -0.82 16.66 0.80
N LEU A 632 -1.66 15.98 1.57
CA LEU A 632 -1.68 14.52 1.65
C LEU A 632 -2.69 13.98 0.64
N ALA A 633 -2.43 12.79 0.10
CA ALA A 633 -3.45 12.05 -0.64
C ALA A 633 -4.61 11.65 0.30
N PRO A 634 -5.84 11.41 -0.22
CA PRO A 634 -6.99 11.02 0.60
C PRO A 634 -6.74 9.77 1.46
N GLU A 635 -5.90 8.85 0.98
CA GLU A 635 -5.48 7.62 1.67
C GLU A 635 -4.16 7.77 2.43
N ALA A 636 -3.63 9.00 2.55
CA ALA A 636 -2.37 9.39 3.21
C ALA A 636 -1.10 8.64 2.72
N SER A 637 -1.14 8.03 1.54
CA SER A 637 -0.03 7.24 0.99
C SER A 637 1.07 8.02 0.25
N SER A 638 0.83 9.30 -0.01
CA SER A 638 1.81 10.20 -0.64
C SER A 638 1.70 11.62 -0.07
N LEU A 639 2.84 12.29 0.03
CA LEU A 639 2.95 13.65 0.54
C LEU A 639 3.47 14.56 -0.57
N THR A 640 2.66 15.52 -1.00
CA THR A 640 3.05 16.54 -1.98
C THR A 640 3.39 17.84 -1.27
N LEU A 641 4.60 18.35 -1.48
CA LEU A 641 5.02 19.66 -1.01
C LEU A 641 4.51 20.76 -1.95
N SER A 642 4.17 21.92 -1.41
CA SER A 642 3.70 23.05 -2.22
C SER A 642 4.81 23.62 -3.10
N GLU A 643 6.01 23.76 -2.53
CA GLU A 643 7.20 24.29 -3.20
C GLU A 643 8.46 23.63 -2.66
N ASN A 644 9.55 23.70 -3.43
CA ASN A 644 10.86 23.22 -3.01
C ASN A 644 11.46 24.07 -1.86
N SER A 645 10.99 25.32 -1.71
CA SER A 645 11.40 26.26 -0.67
C SER A 645 11.10 25.77 0.75
N GLU A 646 10.10 24.89 0.89
CA GLU A 646 9.70 24.26 2.16
C GLU A 646 10.76 23.30 2.73
N LEU A 647 11.81 22.95 1.97
CA LEU A 647 12.91 22.11 2.46
C LEU A 647 14.11 22.91 2.99
N PHE A 648 14.13 24.24 2.78
CA PHE A 648 15.32 25.06 3.04
C PHE A 648 15.19 25.92 4.30
N ASN A 649 16.34 26.27 4.88
CA ASN A 649 16.47 27.13 6.08
C ASN A 649 15.80 26.56 7.35
N GLN A 650 15.44 25.28 7.38
CA GLN A 650 14.83 24.63 8.52
C GLN A 650 15.28 23.17 8.65
N TRP A 651 15.24 22.65 9.88
CA TRP A 651 15.46 21.23 10.14
C TRP A 651 14.18 20.46 9.84
N ILE A 652 14.27 19.48 8.94
CA ILE A 652 13.19 18.53 8.66
C ILE A 652 13.40 17.31 9.54
N VAL A 653 12.53 17.11 10.54
CA VAL A 653 12.59 15.94 11.42
C VAL A 653 11.65 14.87 10.89
N ALA A 654 12.18 13.70 10.57
CA ALA A 654 11.40 12.52 10.21
C ALA A 654 11.28 11.58 11.41
N VAL A 655 10.04 11.18 11.71
CA VAL A 655 9.69 10.12 12.65
C VAL A 655 9.24 8.92 11.82
N ASP A 656 10.00 7.83 11.86
CA ASP A 656 9.95 6.73 10.90
C ASP A 656 9.90 5.37 11.61
N PHE A 657 8.73 4.74 11.62
CA PHE A 657 8.47 3.51 12.36
C PHE A 657 7.61 2.54 11.55
N SER A 658 7.79 1.25 11.79
CA SER A 658 6.92 0.18 11.32
C SER A 658 5.97 -0.29 12.41
N ILE A 659 4.70 -0.43 12.05
CA ILE A 659 3.67 -1.11 12.81
C ILE A 659 3.76 -2.60 12.46
N LEU A 660 4.16 -3.43 13.41
CA LEU A 660 4.37 -4.87 13.24
C LEU A 660 3.06 -5.66 13.36
N ARG A 661 2.06 -5.31 12.54
CA ARG A 661 0.76 -5.97 12.46
C ARG A 661 0.33 -6.11 11.00
N ASP A 662 -0.38 -7.20 10.71
CA ASP A 662 -0.90 -7.41 9.37
C ASP A 662 -2.00 -6.40 8.99
N TRP A 663 -2.26 -6.27 7.70
CA TRP A 663 -3.18 -5.27 7.16
C TRP A 663 -4.64 -5.43 7.57
N ALA A 664 -5.05 -6.62 8.05
CA ALA A 664 -6.39 -6.84 8.56
C ALA A 664 -6.54 -6.38 10.03
N TRP A 665 -5.43 -6.03 10.70
CA TRP A 665 -5.42 -5.57 12.09
C TRP A 665 -6.15 -4.25 12.24
N ASP A 666 -7.18 -4.24 13.10
CA ASP A 666 -8.06 -3.10 13.30
C ASP A 666 -8.26 -2.78 14.79
N ALA A 667 -7.25 -2.14 15.41
CA ALA A 667 -7.29 -1.72 16.81
C ALA A 667 -7.13 -0.21 17.01
N LEU A 668 -6.42 0.46 16.11
CA LEU A 668 -6.10 1.87 16.16
C LEU A 668 -7.26 2.72 15.61
N ASP A 669 -7.48 3.90 16.20
CA ASP A 669 -8.44 4.86 15.64
C ASP A 669 -7.90 5.47 14.32
N VAL A 670 -8.75 6.11 13.52
CA VAL A 670 -8.34 6.72 12.25
C VAL A 670 -7.24 7.77 12.48
N ARG A 671 -7.37 8.59 13.53
CA ARG A 671 -6.31 9.50 14.01
C ARG A 671 -5.53 8.85 15.14
N SER A 672 -4.73 7.87 14.79
CA SER A 672 -4.16 6.95 15.76
C SER A 672 -2.84 7.42 16.35
N ILE A 673 -2.01 8.14 15.60
CA ILE A 673 -0.64 8.44 16.04
C ILE A 673 -0.51 9.93 16.27
N HIS A 674 -0.36 10.32 17.54
CA HIS A 674 -0.16 11.71 17.93
C HIS A 674 1.33 11.95 18.24
N ILE A 675 1.92 12.95 17.59
CA ILE A 675 3.32 13.30 17.77
C ILE A 675 3.42 14.63 18.48
N PHE A 676 3.96 14.59 19.69
CA PHE A 676 4.21 15.76 20.52
C PHE A 676 5.68 16.16 20.41
N ARG A 677 5.93 17.47 20.44
CA ARG A 677 7.29 18.05 20.44
C ARG A 677 7.47 19.04 21.56
N LYS A 678 8.67 19.04 22.14
CA LYS A 678 9.19 20.05 23.08
C LYS A 678 10.50 20.58 22.54
N LEU A 679 10.64 21.90 22.54
CA LEU A 679 11.85 22.59 22.07
C LEU A 679 12.52 23.32 23.23
N LYS A 680 13.83 23.38 23.17
CA LYS A 680 14.69 24.04 24.16
C LYS A 680 15.99 24.47 23.49
N ASN A 681 16.52 25.64 23.81
CA ASN A 681 17.90 25.99 23.47
C ASN A 681 18.85 25.38 24.50
N GLU A 682 20.03 24.95 24.08
CA GLU A 682 20.99 24.30 24.98
C GLU A 682 21.25 25.11 26.26
N LYS A 683 21.33 26.44 26.15
CA LYS A 683 21.57 27.36 27.27
C LYS A 683 20.36 27.59 28.19
N ASP A 684 19.15 27.29 27.73
CA ASP A 684 17.95 27.46 28.57
C ASP A 684 17.95 26.39 29.69
N GLU A 685 17.31 26.64 30.83
CA GLU A 685 17.20 25.59 31.87
C GLU A 685 16.03 24.63 31.59
N LYS A 686 14.91 25.16 31.08
CA LYS A 686 13.64 24.43 30.93
C LYS A 686 13.25 24.25 29.47
N PHE A 687 12.61 23.12 29.18
CA PHE A 687 11.90 22.94 27.91
C PHE A 687 10.68 23.85 27.84
N GLY A 688 10.35 24.32 26.63
CA GLY A 688 9.07 24.96 26.37
C GLY A 688 7.89 24.01 26.54
N ASP A 689 6.68 24.55 26.39
CA ASP A 689 5.43 23.78 26.51
C ASP A 689 5.37 22.65 25.48
N GLU A 690 4.73 21.54 25.86
CA GLU A 690 4.48 20.43 24.94
C GLU A 690 3.44 20.84 23.91
N ALA A 691 3.82 20.82 22.63
CA ALA A 691 2.91 21.11 21.53
C ALA A 691 2.66 19.85 20.71
N LEU A 692 1.41 19.65 20.28
CA LEU A 692 1.09 18.64 19.26
C LEU A 692 1.66 19.12 17.91
N ALA A 693 2.67 18.41 17.39
CA ALA A 693 3.29 18.72 16.11
C ALA A 693 2.37 18.36 14.95
N GLY A 694 1.65 17.24 15.08
CA GLY A 694 0.66 16.75 14.13
C GLY A 694 0.21 15.32 14.46
N THR A 695 -0.62 14.78 13.57
CA THR A 695 -1.12 13.40 13.66
C THR A 695 -0.80 12.64 12.38
N VAL A 696 -0.63 11.33 12.47
CA VAL A 696 -0.62 10.42 11.32
C VAL A 696 -1.92 9.63 11.34
N ASP A 697 -2.62 9.66 10.21
CA ASP A 697 -3.91 9.00 10.08
C ASP A 697 -3.71 7.62 9.44
N LEU A 698 -4.16 6.56 10.12
CA LEU A 698 -4.10 5.20 9.61
C LEU A 698 -5.43 4.89 8.90
N ILE A 699 -5.45 5.04 7.58
CA ILE A 699 -6.66 4.91 6.78
C ILE A 699 -6.79 3.48 6.24
N ASP A 700 -7.99 2.89 6.35
CA ASP A 700 -8.33 1.52 5.97
C ASP A 700 -8.43 1.30 4.45
N THR A 701 -7.58 1.96 3.65
CA THR A 701 -7.52 1.82 2.20
C THR A 701 -6.09 1.52 1.75
N ALA A 702 -5.94 0.54 0.86
CA ALA A 702 -4.66 0.20 0.23
C ALA A 702 -4.46 1.04 -1.04
N ASN A 703 -3.27 1.64 -1.20
CA ASN A 703 -2.90 2.29 -2.45
C ASN A 703 -2.58 1.22 -3.51
N ILE A 704 -3.04 1.40 -4.75
CA ILE A 704 -2.70 0.58 -5.91
C ILE A 704 -1.19 0.27 -6.00
N LYS A 705 -0.31 1.23 -5.69
CA LYS A 705 1.14 1.01 -5.72
C LYS A 705 1.66 0.03 -4.66
N SER A 706 1.01 -0.02 -3.51
CA SER A 706 1.33 -1.00 -2.46
C SER A 706 0.93 -2.42 -2.85
N LEU A 707 0.07 -2.58 -3.86
CA LEU A 707 -0.42 -3.87 -4.36
C LEU A 707 0.40 -4.45 -5.54
N LEU A 708 1.49 -3.79 -5.95
CA LEU A 708 2.30 -4.18 -7.12
C LEU A 708 3.59 -4.92 -6.74
N ASP A 709 4.05 -5.77 -7.66
CA ASP A 709 5.35 -6.48 -7.73
C ASP A 709 5.64 -7.52 -6.62
N ASP A 710 5.33 -7.25 -5.35
CA ASP A 710 5.32 -8.22 -4.23
C ASP A 710 4.74 -7.55 -2.97
N VAL A 711 3.60 -8.01 -2.45
CA VAL A 711 2.82 -7.27 -1.45
C VAL A 711 3.17 -7.71 -0.03
N GLN A 712 3.82 -6.83 0.73
CA GLN A 712 4.16 -7.06 2.14
C GLN A 712 2.98 -6.67 3.03
N ARG A 713 2.13 -7.65 3.39
CA ARG A 713 0.91 -7.44 4.20
C ARG A 713 1.11 -7.60 5.71
N ASP A 714 2.33 -7.88 6.15
CA ASP A 714 2.72 -8.21 7.53
C ASP A 714 3.01 -6.99 8.41
N HIS A 715 3.27 -5.83 7.78
CA HIS A 715 3.53 -4.57 8.47
C HIS A 715 2.99 -3.37 7.69
N THR A 716 2.81 -2.25 8.39
CA THR A 716 2.54 -0.93 7.79
C THR A 716 3.56 0.07 8.32
N ARG A 717 4.24 0.79 7.44
CA ARG A 717 5.19 1.84 7.84
C ARG A 717 4.46 3.18 7.94
N PHE A 718 4.86 4.03 8.87
CA PHE A 718 4.42 5.42 8.86
C PHE A 718 5.61 6.37 8.96
N ILE A 719 5.46 7.53 8.33
CA ILE A 719 6.47 8.58 8.33
C ILE A 719 5.79 9.90 8.64
N PHE A 720 6.25 10.56 9.70
CA PHE A 720 5.83 11.93 10.02
C PHE A 720 6.97 12.91 9.77
N LEU A 721 6.70 13.98 9.02
CA LEU A 721 7.66 15.05 8.77
C LEU A 721 7.28 16.31 9.56
N ASP A 722 8.18 16.75 10.44
CA ASP A 722 8.11 18.03 11.12
C ASP A 722 9.15 19.01 10.57
N ALA A 723 8.89 20.31 10.70
CA ALA A 723 9.87 21.35 10.44
C ALA A 723 10.12 22.20 11.69
N ILE A 724 11.41 22.38 11.99
CA ILE A 724 11.90 23.29 13.03
C ILE A 724 12.71 24.39 12.34
N ASP A 725 12.17 25.60 12.32
CA ASP A 725 12.88 26.80 11.84
C ASP A 725 13.77 27.37 12.97
N PRO A 726 15.11 27.30 12.83
CA PRO A 726 16.04 27.81 13.84
C PRO A 726 15.86 29.30 14.13
N LYS A 727 15.39 30.10 13.17
CA LYS A 727 15.20 31.56 13.34
C LYS A 727 13.99 31.88 14.21
N LYS A 728 12.98 31.01 14.26
CA LYS A 728 11.81 31.17 15.15
C LYS A 728 12.17 30.85 16.61
N VAL A 729 13.06 29.88 16.80
CA VAL A 729 13.49 29.40 18.12
C VAL A 729 14.54 30.34 18.73
N ASN A 730 15.58 30.69 17.95
CA ASN A 730 16.67 31.56 18.39
C ASN A 730 16.37 33.03 18.12
N LYS A 731 16.03 33.79 19.18
CA LYS A 731 15.63 35.22 19.06
C LYS A 731 16.78 36.21 19.16
N THR A 732 17.77 35.93 20.00
CA THR A 732 18.92 36.83 20.29
C THR A 732 20.15 36.42 19.50
N PHE A 733 20.77 35.31 19.90
CA PHE A 733 21.97 34.75 19.28
C PHE A 733 21.69 33.31 18.82
N PRO A 734 22.40 32.82 17.77
CA PRO A 734 22.32 31.42 17.38
C PRO A 734 22.74 30.51 18.53
N ASP A 735 21.93 29.50 18.84
CA ASP A 735 22.23 28.49 19.85
C ASP A 735 21.82 27.10 19.36
N GLU A 736 22.39 26.06 19.96
CA GLU A 736 22.05 24.66 19.68
C GLU A 736 20.61 24.35 20.15
N ILE A 737 19.87 23.53 19.40
CA ILE A 737 18.45 23.26 19.67
C ILE A 737 18.27 21.81 20.10
N LEU A 738 17.70 21.60 21.29
CA LEU A 738 17.27 20.31 21.79
C LEU A 738 15.77 20.11 21.51
N ALA A 739 15.45 19.17 20.62
CA ALA A 739 14.09 18.82 20.26
C ALA A 739 13.73 17.43 20.81
N THR A 740 12.79 17.35 21.75
CA THR A 740 12.28 16.08 22.28
C THR A 740 10.93 15.76 21.65
N TYR A 741 10.82 14.58 21.05
CA TYR A 741 9.60 14.06 20.46
C TYR A 741 9.03 12.94 21.32
N ARG A 742 7.70 12.88 21.45
CA ARG A 742 6.95 11.81 22.11
C ARG A 742 5.85 11.31 21.18
N ILE A 743 5.80 10.01 20.95
CA ILE A 743 4.77 9.35 20.14
C ILE A 743 3.76 8.74 21.10
N GLN A 744 2.49 9.09 20.91
CA GLN A 744 1.35 8.54 21.66
C GLN A 744 0.39 7.86 20.69
N LEU A 745 -0.03 6.64 21.02
CA LEU A 745 -0.95 5.83 20.23
C LEU A 745 -2.37 5.89 20.82
N ASN A 746 -3.37 6.09 19.97
CA ASN A 746 -4.78 6.11 20.33
C ASN A 746 -5.51 4.89 19.76
N PHE A 747 -6.05 4.07 20.66
CA PHE A 747 -6.82 2.87 20.34
C PHE A 747 -8.32 3.15 20.30
N LYS A 748 -9.07 2.31 19.57
CA LYS A 748 -10.54 2.35 19.53
C LYS A 748 -11.15 2.04 20.91
N LYS A 749 -12.41 2.41 21.10
CA LYS A 749 -13.18 2.04 22.31
C LYS A 749 -13.23 0.51 22.45
N GLY A 750 -12.94 -0.01 23.64
CA GLY A 750 -12.90 -1.46 23.93
C GLY A 750 -11.51 -2.02 24.24
N TYR A 751 -10.44 -1.24 24.03
CA TYR A 751 -9.05 -1.61 24.33
C TYR A 751 -8.55 -1.11 25.71
N GLU A 752 -9.46 -0.69 26.60
CA GLU A 752 -9.12 -0.11 27.91
C GLU A 752 -8.43 -1.09 28.87
N HIS A 753 -8.63 -2.39 28.65
CA HIS A 753 -8.06 -3.47 29.47
C HIS A 753 -6.93 -4.24 28.76
N THR A 754 -6.53 -3.80 27.57
CA THR A 754 -5.44 -4.41 26.78
C THR A 754 -4.08 -3.95 27.32
N GLN A 755 -3.10 -4.85 27.34
CA GLN A 755 -1.71 -4.48 27.67
C GLN A 755 -1.07 -3.74 26.49
N LEU A 756 -0.57 -2.53 26.72
CA LEU A 756 0.00 -1.63 25.71
C LEU A 756 1.45 -1.27 26.02
N ASP A 757 2.18 -0.82 25.00
CA ASP A 757 3.52 -0.25 25.16
C ASP A 757 3.47 1.15 25.79
N ASP A 758 4.53 1.54 26.51
CA ASP A 758 4.73 2.91 26.97
C ASP A 758 5.04 3.85 25.79
N ASP A 759 4.74 5.15 25.97
CA ASP A 759 5.05 6.19 24.99
C ASP A 759 6.54 6.22 24.62
N ILE A 760 6.85 6.21 23.32
CA ILE A 760 8.22 6.29 22.83
C ILE A 760 8.65 7.76 22.78
N ALA A 761 9.76 8.09 23.43
CA ALA A 761 10.34 9.43 23.40
C ALA A 761 11.82 9.42 23.05
N ALA A 762 12.26 10.42 22.27
CA ALA A 762 13.66 10.63 21.94
C ALA A 762 14.00 12.11 21.86
N THR A 763 15.24 12.46 22.20
CA THR A 763 15.77 13.83 22.13
C THR A 763 16.81 13.92 21.01
N LEU A 764 16.61 14.87 20.11
CA LEU A 764 17.52 15.24 19.03
C LEU A 764 18.27 16.52 19.42
N HIS A 765 19.59 16.48 19.33
CA HIS A 765 20.45 17.65 19.53
C HIS A 765 20.85 18.21 18.17
N LEU A 766 20.31 19.38 17.81
CA LEU A 766 20.42 19.96 16.47
C LEU A 766 21.49 21.06 16.45
N PRO A 767 22.50 20.97 15.57
CA PRO A 767 23.55 21.97 15.48
C PRO A 767 23.07 23.31 14.90
N ILE A 768 23.84 24.35 15.20
CA ILE A 768 23.62 25.71 14.70
C ILE A 768 23.78 25.73 13.18
N THR A 769 22.79 26.31 12.49
CA THR A 769 22.79 26.51 11.03
C THR A 769 22.78 27.98 10.63
N ILE A 770 22.64 28.89 11.60
CA ILE A 770 22.56 30.34 11.38
C ILE A 770 23.96 30.91 11.45
N ILE A 771 24.40 31.55 10.36
CA ILE A 771 25.66 32.29 10.33
C ILE A 771 25.65 33.50 11.27
N PRO A 772 26.78 33.85 11.89
CA PRO A 772 26.90 35.09 12.67
C PRO A 772 26.54 36.33 11.85
N ARG A 773 25.74 37.23 12.44
CA ARG A 773 25.26 38.45 11.77
C ARG A 773 26.30 39.57 11.74
N GLN A 774 27.20 39.60 12.72
CA GLN A 774 28.21 40.64 12.85
C GLN A 774 29.24 40.55 11.71
N VAL A 775 29.54 41.70 11.11
CA VAL A 775 30.60 41.82 10.11
C VAL A 775 31.81 42.46 10.78
N PRO A 776 33.01 41.87 10.68
CA PRO A 776 34.20 42.48 11.24
C PRO A 776 34.49 43.83 10.59
N LYS A 777 34.94 44.81 11.38
CA LYS A 777 35.39 46.12 10.88
C LYS A 777 36.72 46.47 11.53
N LEU A 778 37.75 46.57 10.69
CA LEU A 778 39.12 46.86 11.10
C LEU A 778 39.33 48.36 11.36
N VAL A 779 39.95 48.72 12.49
CA VAL A 779 40.26 50.09 12.90
C VAL A 779 41.75 50.39 12.73
N SER A 780 42.61 49.53 13.26
CA SER A 780 44.05 49.71 13.23
C SER A 780 44.81 48.38 13.17
N ALA A 781 46.10 48.45 12.86
CA ALA A 781 47.00 47.30 12.83
C ALA A 781 48.37 47.72 13.34
N GLY A 782 49.11 46.79 13.95
CA GLY A 782 50.45 47.06 14.45
C GLY A 782 51.26 45.82 14.76
N THR A 783 52.46 46.03 15.31
CA THR A 783 53.38 44.95 15.69
C THR A 783 53.50 44.86 17.21
N ALA A 784 53.23 43.70 17.77
CA ALA A 784 53.52 43.36 19.16
C ALA A 784 54.94 42.80 19.25
N LEU A 785 55.69 43.21 20.25
CA LEU A 785 57.08 42.80 20.46
C LEU A 785 57.25 42.25 21.87
N SER A 786 57.89 41.09 22.03
CA SER A 786 58.24 40.54 23.34
C SER A 786 59.13 41.52 24.14
N PRO A 787 59.22 41.40 25.48
CA PRO A 787 60.13 42.23 26.27
C PRO A 787 61.58 42.19 25.74
N TYR A 788 62.29 43.31 25.87
CA TYR A 788 63.70 43.39 25.48
C TYR A 788 64.58 42.78 26.57
N THR A 789 65.35 41.75 26.20
CA THR A 789 66.28 41.08 27.13
C THR A 789 67.71 41.20 26.61
N TYR A 790 68.63 41.58 27.48
CA TYR A 790 70.05 41.77 27.17
C TYR A 790 70.91 41.07 28.22
N ASP A 791 72.20 40.89 27.92
CA ASP A 791 73.19 40.40 28.88
C ASP A 791 73.36 41.39 30.04
N GLU A 792 72.78 41.08 31.20
CA GLU A 792 72.84 41.95 32.38
C GLU A 792 74.26 42.11 32.93
N ALA A 793 75.16 41.15 32.70
CA ALA A 793 76.50 41.16 33.27
C ALA A 793 77.43 42.14 32.56
N LYS A 794 77.41 42.18 31.22
CA LYS A 794 78.32 43.01 30.42
C LYS A 794 77.66 43.75 29.25
N TYR A 795 76.40 43.48 28.93
CA TYR A 795 75.70 43.99 27.75
C TYR A 795 76.38 43.61 26.41
N THR A 796 76.97 42.40 26.35
CA THR A 796 77.73 41.93 25.17
C THR A 796 76.84 41.36 24.06
N TYR A 797 75.64 40.89 24.39
CA TYR A 797 74.67 40.41 23.42
C TYR A 797 73.24 40.73 23.87
N THR A 798 72.29 40.59 22.95
CA THR A 798 70.85 40.72 23.21
C THR A 798 70.11 39.52 22.64
N ASN A 799 69.02 39.06 23.25
CA ASN A 799 68.21 38.01 22.64
C ASN A 799 67.25 38.61 21.60
N PRO A 800 66.89 37.84 20.56
CA PRO A 800 65.89 38.28 19.61
C PRO A 800 64.51 38.42 20.23
N ARG A 801 63.79 39.45 19.80
CA ARG A 801 62.41 39.70 20.22
C ARG A 801 61.45 38.93 19.32
N GLN A 802 60.50 38.23 19.91
CA GLN A 802 59.38 37.68 19.16
C GLN A 802 58.49 38.83 18.71
N LYS A 803 58.03 38.76 17.45
CA LYS A 803 57.22 39.80 16.81
C LYS A 803 55.95 39.17 16.28
N PHE A 804 54.81 39.81 16.55
CA PHE A 804 53.51 39.35 16.07
C PHE A 804 52.75 40.51 15.43
N LEU A 805 51.94 40.20 14.42
CA LEU A 805 50.96 41.13 13.89
C LEU A 805 49.72 41.14 14.79
N TRP A 806 49.23 42.31 15.14
CA TRP A 806 47.92 42.46 15.79
C TRP A 806 47.01 43.37 14.96
N LEU A 807 45.71 43.10 15.06
CA LEU A 807 44.63 43.84 14.43
C LEU A 807 43.65 44.32 15.51
N GLU A 808 43.21 45.58 15.42
CA GLU A 808 42.19 46.15 16.28
C GLU A 808 40.87 46.29 15.52
N PHE A 809 39.78 45.79 16.13
CA PHE A 809 38.43 45.88 15.59
C PHE A 809 37.60 46.95 16.31
N GLU A 810 36.56 47.46 15.65
CA GLU A 810 35.67 48.50 16.22
C GLU A 810 34.99 48.02 17.52
N GLU A 811 34.54 46.76 17.52
CA GLU A 811 33.87 46.09 18.63
C GLU A 811 34.35 44.63 18.69
N PRO A 812 34.37 43.99 19.87
CA PRO A 812 34.57 42.54 19.97
C PRO A 812 33.37 41.76 19.42
N PRO A 813 33.48 40.43 19.24
CA PRO A 813 32.32 39.59 18.92
C PRO A 813 31.21 39.77 19.96
N GLN A 814 29.97 39.99 19.50
CA GLN A 814 28.81 40.24 20.37
C GLN A 814 28.34 38.96 21.08
N ASP A 815 28.45 37.82 20.40
CA ASP A 815 28.16 36.51 20.99
C ASP A 815 29.41 36.00 21.75
N PRO A 816 29.30 35.64 23.04
CA PRO A 816 30.39 35.03 23.78
C PRO A 816 30.95 33.75 23.15
N ASP A 817 30.14 33.03 22.37
CA ASP A 817 30.53 31.80 21.68
C ASP A 817 31.09 32.03 20.27
N ASP A 818 31.19 33.29 19.84
CA ASP A 818 31.86 33.67 18.59
C ASP A 818 33.31 34.10 18.81
N ALA A 819 34.13 33.90 17.78
CA ALA A 819 35.50 34.41 17.69
C ALA A 819 35.78 35.00 16.30
N TYR A 820 36.86 35.76 16.18
CA TYR A 820 37.33 36.20 14.88
C TYR A 820 38.27 35.16 14.26
N PHE A 821 38.01 34.86 12.98
CA PHE A 821 38.76 33.92 12.18
C PHE A 821 39.39 34.59 10.98
N VAL A 822 40.53 34.07 10.56
CA VAL A 822 41.35 34.61 9.47
C VAL A 822 41.84 33.51 8.53
N ARG A 823 41.86 33.79 7.22
CA ARG A 823 42.49 32.93 6.21
C ARG A 823 43.24 33.76 5.18
N VAL A 824 44.32 33.21 4.63
CA VAL A 824 45.05 33.82 3.51
C VAL A 824 44.29 33.54 2.22
N LEU A 825 43.95 34.60 1.49
CA LEU A 825 43.42 34.51 0.13
C LEU A 825 44.55 34.43 -0.89
N ASN A 826 45.56 35.28 -0.71
CA ASN A 826 46.63 35.46 -1.67
C ASN A 826 47.88 36.07 -1.01
N HIS A 827 49.04 35.84 -1.63
CA HIS A 827 50.35 36.38 -1.24
C HIS A 827 51.01 37.03 -2.45
N ALA A 828 51.58 38.22 -2.25
CA ALA A 828 52.34 38.93 -3.26
C ALA A 828 53.73 39.31 -2.71
N PRO A 829 54.81 39.19 -3.50
CA PRO A 829 56.13 39.66 -3.10
C PRO A 829 56.13 41.18 -2.90
N ASP A 830 57.01 41.68 -2.04
CA ASP A 830 57.21 43.13 -1.90
C ASP A 830 57.79 43.71 -3.21
N PRO A 831 57.08 44.62 -3.90
CA PRO A 831 57.55 45.24 -5.16
C PRO A 831 58.89 45.96 -4.99
N LEU A 832 59.20 46.38 -3.77
CA LEU A 832 60.43 47.07 -3.43
C LEU A 832 61.65 46.15 -3.22
N LEU A 833 61.43 44.84 -3.09
CA LEU A 833 62.48 43.83 -2.99
C LEU A 833 62.63 43.02 -4.27
N CYS A 834 61.54 42.79 -5.01
CA CYS A 834 61.57 42.00 -6.24
C CYS A 834 62.10 42.80 -7.43
N ARG A 835 62.51 42.10 -8.49
CA ARG A 835 62.73 42.74 -9.79
C ARG A 835 61.40 42.78 -10.54
N VAL A 836 60.94 43.95 -10.96
CA VAL A 836 59.72 44.08 -11.78
C VAL A 836 60.06 43.70 -13.22
N ASP A 837 59.82 42.44 -13.58
CA ASP A 837 59.95 41.93 -14.96
C ASP A 837 58.59 41.52 -15.54
N ALA A 838 58.57 41.26 -16.86
CA ALA A 838 57.34 40.91 -17.57
C ALA A 838 56.69 39.61 -17.07
N GLU A 839 57.48 38.70 -16.48
CA GLU A 839 56.98 37.47 -15.88
C GLU A 839 56.18 37.77 -14.60
N LEU A 840 56.72 38.60 -13.71
CA LEU A 840 56.08 38.99 -12.45
C LEU A 840 54.83 39.87 -12.66
N LEU A 841 54.81 40.69 -13.73
CA LEU A 841 53.65 41.49 -14.14
C LEU A 841 52.55 40.66 -14.83
N GLY A 842 52.88 39.49 -15.36
CA GLY A 842 51.95 38.58 -16.04
C GLY A 842 51.28 37.55 -15.12
N VAL A 843 51.63 37.50 -13.84
CA VAL A 843 51.04 36.57 -12.86
C VAL A 843 49.63 37.04 -12.48
N ASP A 844 48.63 36.25 -12.85
CA ASP A 844 47.25 36.42 -12.35
C ASP A 844 47.14 35.74 -10.99
N TYR A 845 47.08 36.54 -9.93
CA TYR A 845 46.90 36.00 -8.59
C TYR A 845 45.42 35.74 -8.33
N GLN A 846 45.00 34.49 -8.51
CA GLN A 846 43.63 34.08 -8.20
C GLN A 846 43.46 33.87 -6.69
N ASP A 847 42.39 34.45 -6.14
CA ASP A 847 42.05 34.27 -4.73
C ASP A 847 41.77 32.79 -4.42
N ALA A 848 42.32 32.29 -3.32
CA ALA A 848 42.07 30.91 -2.88
C ALA A 848 40.58 30.66 -2.63
N SER A 849 40.03 29.63 -3.29
CA SER A 849 38.64 29.20 -3.10
C SER A 849 38.35 28.90 -1.62
N PHE A 850 37.11 29.12 -1.18
CA PHE A 850 36.72 28.82 0.19
C PHE A 850 36.50 27.31 0.35
N THR A 851 37.50 26.62 0.88
CA THR A 851 37.48 25.17 1.12
C THR A 851 36.67 24.84 2.37
N ILE A 852 35.34 24.94 2.26
CA ILE A 852 34.39 24.49 3.26
C ILE A 852 33.58 23.33 2.71
N ASP A 853 33.12 22.43 3.57
CA ASP A 853 32.25 21.34 3.14
C ASP A 853 30.91 21.90 2.63
N ASP A 854 30.51 21.48 1.44
CA ASP A 854 29.26 21.89 0.79
C ASP A 854 28.02 21.44 1.57
N GLU A 855 28.13 20.36 2.38
CA GLU A 855 27.07 19.82 3.24
C GLU A 855 25.66 19.83 2.60
N LYS A 856 25.56 19.26 1.39
CA LYS A 856 24.30 19.27 0.60
C LYS A 856 23.09 18.73 1.37
N ILE A 857 23.32 17.74 2.24
CA ILE A 857 22.36 17.26 3.22
C ILE A 857 23.11 16.87 4.49
N ARG A 858 22.67 17.40 5.63
CA ARG A 858 23.19 17.05 6.95
C ARG A 858 22.17 16.20 7.67
N THR A 859 22.56 15.03 8.17
CA THR A 859 21.70 14.10 8.92
C THR A 859 22.15 14.02 10.37
N ILE A 860 21.21 14.12 11.29
CA ILE A 860 21.42 14.02 12.73
C ILE A 860 20.53 12.91 13.29
N ILE A 861 21.13 12.03 14.10
CA ILE A 861 20.44 10.97 14.84
C ILE A 861 20.61 11.20 16.36
N PRO A 862 19.70 10.67 17.20
CA PRO A 862 19.82 10.78 18.66
C PRO A 862 21.17 10.27 19.16
N GLY A 863 21.80 11.04 20.06
CA GLY A 863 23.10 10.69 20.65
C GLY A 863 24.34 11.08 19.86
N MET A 864 24.21 11.80 18.73
CA MET A 864 25.35 12.40 18.04
C MET A 864 25.95 13.57 18.85
N ASN A 865 27.27 13.74 18.74
CA ASN A 865 28.05 14.78 19.41
C ASN A 865 28.72 15.72 18.40
N ASN A 866 29.25 16.84 18.88
CA ASN A 866 29.96 17.84 18.07
C ASN A 866 31.16 17.24 17.32
N ASP A 867 31.11 17.34 15.99
CA ASP A 867 32.09 16.80 15.03
C ASP A 867 33.01 17.85 14.42
N TYR A 868 32.96 19.10 14.92
CA TYR A 868 33.87 20.20 14.56
C TYR A 868 33.92 20.55 13.06
N VAL A 869 32.85 20.27 12.30
CA VAL A 869 32.84 20.50 10.84
C VAL A 869 33.06 21.97 10.51
N GLY A 870 33.87 22.22 9.49
CA GLY A 870 34.21 23.55 9.02
C GLY A 870 35.31 24.24 9.82
N MET A 871 35.65 23.79 11.03
CA MET A 871 36.61 24.48 11.91
C MET A 871 38.02 24.61 11.29
N GLY A 872 38.41 23.68 10.43
CA GLY A 872 39.71 23.70 9.74
C GLY A 872 39.82 24.70 8.59
N ALA A 873 38.71 25.34 8.16
CA ALA A 873 38.70 26.21 6.98
C ALA A 873 39.33 27.60 7.24
N MET A 874 39.35 28.07 8.48
CA MET A 874 39.98 29.33 8.89
C MET A 874 40.72 29.18 10.22
N GLN A 875 41.75 30.00 10.46
CA GLN A 875 42.48 30.02 11.72
C GLN A 875 41.82 30.99 12.71
N GLU A 876 41.65 30.57 13.96
CA GLU A 876 41.17 31.45 15.05
C GLU A 876 42.25 32.47 15.43
N MET A 877 41.86 33.74 15.58
CA MET A 877 42.76 34.78 16.09
C MET A 877 42.80 34.79 17.61
N ILE A 878 43.96 35.15 18.17
CA ILE A 878 44.17 35.09 19.62
C ILE A 878 43.75 36.44 20.22
N PRO A 879 42.72 36.49 21.09
CA PRO A 879 42.28 37.73 21.72
C PRO A 879 43.31 38.23 22.75
N GLU A 880 43.35 39.54 22.96
CA GLU A 880 44.01 40.14 24.12
C GLU A 880 43.32 39.71 25.43
N ASP A 881 44.10 39.58 26.51
CA ASP A 881 43.57 39.34 27.85
C ASP A 881 42.59 40.45 28.25
N THR A 882 41.51 40.08 28.96
CA THR A 882 40.50 41.05 29.38
C THR A 882 41.08 42.13 30.30
N VAL A 883 41.04 43.38 29.84
CA VAL A 883 41.39 44.56 30.65
C VAL A 883 40.10 45.12 31.26
N ASP A 884 40.06 45.30 32.59
CA ASP A 884 38.92 45.83 33.34
C ASP A 884 37.58 45.07 33.13
N GLY A 885 37.64 43.76 32.89
CA GLY A 885 36.45 42.90 32.73
C GLY A 885 35.70 43.10 31.40
N LYS A 886 36.25 43.87 30.45
CA LYS A 886 35.71 44.01 29.10
C LYS A 886 36.52 43.17 28.11
N PRO A 887 35.87 42.53 27.11
CA PRO A 887 36.58 41.85 26.04
C PRO A 887 37.43 42.85 25.24
N GLY A 888 38.69 42.47 25.01
CA GLY A 888 39.64 43.27 24.25
C GLY A 888 39.23 43.43 22.79
N ARG A 889 39.67 44.54 22.18
CA ARG A 889 39.46 44.84 20.75
C ARG A 889 40.64 44.42 19.87
N ILE A 890 41.76 44.06 20.51
CA ILE A 890 43.02 43.72 19.86
C ILE A 890 43.13 42.20 19.79
N TYR A 891 43.48 41.71 18.60
CA TYR A 891 43.63 40.28 18.32
C TYR A 891 44.96 40.06 17.60
N MET A 892 45.73 39.07 18.06
CA MET A 892 46.94 38.63 17.39
C MET A 892 46.59 37.71 16.23
N VAL A 893 47.21 37.97 15.08
CA VAL A 893 47.05 37.17 13.85
C VAL A 893 48.06 36.03 13.87
N PRO A 894 47.62 34.75 13.87
CA PRO A 894 48.53 33.63 13.76
C PRO A 894 49.25 33.65 12.40
N LEU A 895 50.44 33.04 12.35
CA LEU A 895 51.13 32.87 11.07
C LEU A 895 50.32 31.94 10.15
N PRO A 896 50.31 32.21 8.83
CA PRO A 896 49.70 31.32 7.85
C PRO A 896 50.16 29.87 8.02
N GLN A 897 49.27 28.91 7.81
CA GLN A 897 49.60 27.48 7.91
C GLN A 897 50.81 27.14 7.03
N GLY A 898 51.81 26.48 7.61
CA GLY A 898 53.05 26.11 6.93
C GLY A 898 54.16 27.15 6.96
N LEU A 899 53.90 28.39 7.40
CA LEU A 899 54.93 29.40 7.61
C LEU A 899 55.43 29.43 9.06
N HIS A 900 56.70 29.82 9.22
CA HIS A 900 57.32 30.05 10.52
C HIS A 900 57.95 31.45 10.56
N ALA A 901 58.38 31.91 11.74
CA ALA A 901 58.87 33.29 11.93
C ALA A 901 60.06 33.70 11.04
N ASN A 902 60.82 32.74 10.50
CA ASN A 902 61.95 32.97 9.61
C ASN A 902 61.66 32.69 8.12
N SER A 903 60.39 32.56 7.73
CA SER A 903 60.00 32.30 6.34
C SER A 903 60.18 33.54 5.47
N ASP A 904 60.78 33.40 4.29
CA ASP A 904 61.06 34.52 3.38
C ASP A 904 59.75 35.13 2.80
N GLU A 905 58.66 34.36 2.76
CA GLU A 905 57.33 34.85 2.35
C GLU A 905 56.82 36.00 3.23
N LEU A 906 57.28 36.09 4.49
CA LEU A 906 56.88 37.15 5.42
C LEU A 906 57.38 38.54 5.02
N PHE A 907 58.35 38.64 4.11
CA PHE A 907 58.74 39.94 3.52
C PHE A 907 57.67 40.51 2.60
N GLY A 908 56.79 39.67 2.04
CA GLY A 908 55.73 40.08 1.13
C GLY A 908 54.45 40.60 1.81
N PHE A 909 53.44 40.84 0.99
CA PHE A 909 52.12 41.29 1.40
C PHE A 909 51.09 40.17 1.28
N PHE A 910 50.29 39.99 2.32
CA PHE A 910 49.21 39.03 2.37
C PHE A 910 47.87 39.74 2.15
N THR A 911 46.97 39.05 1.46
CA THR A 911 45.56 39.38 1.43
C THR A 911 44.83 38.42 2.36
N TYR A 912 44.18 38.95 3.39
CA TYR A 912 43.41 38.18 4.35
C TYR A 912 41.92 38.31 4.10
N GLU A 913 41.21 37.24 4.40
CA GLU A 913 39.78 37.27 4.64
C GLU A 913 39.51 36.98 6.11
N ILE A 914 38.76 37.87 6.74
CA ILE A 914 38.43 37.82 8.16
C ILE A 914 36.92 37.65 8.30
N ARG A 915 36.48 36.74 9.17
CA ARG A 915 35.07 36.46 9.46
C ARG A 915 34.85 36.35 10.96
N VAL A 916 33.65 36.68 11.42
CA VAL A 916 33.15 36.22 12.72
C VAL A 916 32.66 34.78 12.55
N GLY A 917 32.97 33.88 13.48
CA GLY A 917 32.53 32.48 13.40
C GLY A 917 32.31 31.85 14.77
N HIS A 918 31.51 30.79 14.79
CA HIS A 918 31.21 30.01 15.99
C HIS A 918 32.47 29.26 16.48
N LYS A 919 32.75 29.35 17.78
CA LYS A 919 33.89 28.70 18.44
C LYS A 919 33.83 27.18 18.34
N ARG A 920 34.92 26.54 18.77
CA ARG A 920 35.03 25.07 18.85
C ARG A 920 34.05 24.46 19.86
N THR A 921 33.63 25.21 20.88
CA THR A 921 32.69 24.75 21.91
C THR A 921 31.31 24.48 21.34
N SER A 922 30.84 25.32 20.41
CA SER A 922 29.51 25.19 19.79
C SER A 922 29.51 24.21 18.62
N TRP A 923 28.46 23.40 18.55
CA TRP A 923 28.17 22.51 17.44
C TRP A 923 27.41 23.26 16.36
N SER A 924 28.08 23.46 15.22
CA SER A 924 27.56 24.16 14.05
C SER A 924 27.77 23.30 12.82
N THR A 925 26.86 23.43 11.85
CA THR A 925 27.10 22.97 10.48
C THR A 925 28.24 23.79 9.85
N ALA A 926 28.92 23.24 8.86
CA ALA A 926 30.02 23.90 8.17
C ALA A 926 29.55 25.24 7.57
N GLN A 927 28.45 25.20 6.82
CA GLN A 927 27.89 26.39 6.16
C GLN A 927 27.32 27.42 7.17
N GLY A 928 26.94 26.99 8.37
CA GLY A 928 26.49 27.86 9.47
C GLY A 928 27.64 28.49 10.26
N ARG A 929 28.88 28.00 10.13
CA ARG A 929 29.98 28.34 11.05
C ARG A 929 30.52 29.75 10.89
N TYR A 930 30.72 30.22 9.65
CA TYR A 930 31.40 31.49 9.39
C TYR A 930 30.46 32.52 8.76
N GLY A 931 30.48 33.73 9.31
CA GLY A 931 29.71 34.87 8.85
C GLY A 931 30.20 35.47 7.54
N ARG A 932 29.84 36.73 7.32
CA ARG A 932 30.19 37.46 6.08
C ARG A 932 31.67 37.85 6.06
N PRO A 933 32.34 37.80 4.89
CA PRO A 933 33.75 38.09 4.76
C PRO A 933 34.09 39.59 4.80
N LEU A 934 35.16 39.94 5.52
CA LEU A 934 35.92 41.17 5.37
C LEU A 934 37.25 40.87 4.67
N ARG A 935 37.47 41.48 3.51
CA ARG A 935 38.75 41.37 2.78
C ARG A 935 39.70 42.50 3.18
N VAL A 936 40.92 42.15 3.57
CA VAL A 936 42.00 43.09 3.93
C VAL A 936 43.21 42.83 3.04
N ASN A 937 43.52 43.77 2.15
CA ASN A 937 44.66 43.67 1.24
C ASN A 937 45.90 44.35 1.84
N GLY A 938 47.10 43.91 1.44
CA GLY A 938 48.35 44.61 1.76
C GLY A 938 48.83 44.43 3.21
N VAL A 939 48.46 43.33 3.87
CA VAL A 939 48.85 43.04 5.25
C VAL A 939 50.25 42.46 5.27
N GLN A 940 51.19 43.14 5.91
CA GLN A 940 52.58 42.66 6.05
C GLN A 940 52.80 42.11 7.47
N HIS A 941 53.29 40.87 7.56
CA HIS A 941 53.74 40.31 8.83
C HIS A 941 55.10 40.93 9.24
N PRO A 942 55.46 40.92 10.54
CA PRO A 942 56.77 41.40 10.96
C PRO A 942 57.89 40.69 10.21
N ALA A 943 58.85 41.47 9.69
CA ALA A 943 59.93 40.93 8.89
C ALA A 943 60.78 39.88 9.68
N PRO A 944 61.18 38.77 9.02
CA PRO A 944 62.08 37.77 9.56
C PRO A 944 63.32 38.35 10.23
N GLU A 945 63.83 37.66 11.24
CA GLU A 945 65.00 38.11 11.97
C GLU A 945 66.24 38.24 11.06
N LEU A 946 67.01 39.32 11.24
CA LEU A 946 68.29 39.47 10.58
C LEU A 946 69.37 38.77 11.40
N VAL A 947 69.88 37.64 10.90
CA VAL A 947 70.95 36.90 11.56
C VAL A 947 72.31 37.53 11.21
N CYS A 948 73.02 38.04 12.21
CA CYS A 948 74.39 38.51 12.07
C CYS A 948 75.37 37.46 12.60
N SER A 949 76.37 37.10 11.79
CA SER A 949 77.49 36.27 12.22
C SER A 949 78.75 37.13 12.26
N ALA A 950 79.45 37.10 13.39
CA ALA A 950 80.76 37.72 13.52
C ALA A 950 81.72 36.88 14.32
N PHE A 951 82.91 36.69 13.74
CA PHE A 951 83.97 35.90 14.35
C PHE A 951 85.34 36.46 13.94
N ARG A 952 86.34 36.20 14.77
CA ARG A 952 87.73 36.51 14.47
C ARG A 952 88.30 35.41 13.57
N ARG A 953 89.03 35.80 12.53
CA ARG A 953 89.74 34.92 11.61
C ARG A 953 91.22 35.31 11.60
N SER A 954 92.09 34.34 11.82
CA SER A 954 93.53 34.50 11.59
C SER A 954 93.88 33.95 10.21
N LYS A 955 94.52 34.77 9.37
CA LYS A 955 94.99 34.34 8.05
C LYS A 955 96.50 34.24 8.06
N VAL A 956 97.03 33.05 7.73
CA VAL A 956 98.46 32.84 7.47
C VAL A 956 98.66 32.95 5.96
N GLU A 957 99.23 34.07 5.50
CA GLU A 957 99.63 34.25 4.12
C GLU A 957 101.12 33.90 3.96
N LYS A 958 101.48 33.16 2.90
CA LYS A 958 102.80 32.52 2.71
C LYS A 958 104.02 33.45 2.70
N LEU A 959 103.86 34.77 2.81
CA LEU A 959 104.95 35.76 2.77
C LEU A 959 104.66 37.07 3.56
N ALA A 960 103.69 37.07 4.49
CA ALA A 960 103.33 38.27 5.26
C ALA A 960 103.04 37.94 6.75
N PRO A 961 103.18 38.90 7.70
CA PRO A 961 102.89 38.65 9.11
C PRO A 961 101.44 38.21 9.32
N MET A 962 101.20 37.42 10.37
CA MET A 962 99.87 36.93 10.76
C MET A 962 98.92 38.12 11.00
N PHE A 963 97.87 38.22 10.18
CA PHE A 963 96.83 39.23 10.37
C PHE A 963 95.60 38.59 11.03
N SER A 964 95.10 39.24 12.08
CA SER A 964 93.81 38.94 12.70
C SER A 964 92.76 39.88 12.13
N GLU A 965 91.69 39.31 11.60
CA GLU A 965 90.56 40.03 10.99
C GLU A 965 89.27 39.67 11.73
N ILE A 966 88.33 40.60 11.78
CA ILE A 966 86.94 40.31 12.20
C ILE A 966 86.11 40.20 10.92
N VAL A 967 85.52 39.03 10.70
CA VAL A 967 84.60 38.79 9.60
C VAL A 967 83.18 39.02 10.11
N ILE A 968 82.44 39.89 9.45
CA ILE A 968 81.02 40.15 9.74
C ILE A 968 80.23 39.75 8.49
N SER A 969 79.17 38.97 8.66
CA SER A 969 78.27 38.61 7.57
C SER A 969 76.81 38.58 8.01
N ALA A 970 75.92 38.97 7.09
CA ALA A 970 74.47 38.90 7.26
C ALA A 970 73.77 38.65 5.91
N PRO A 971 72.61 37.98 5.89
CA PRO A 971 71.82 37.76 4.67
C PRO A 971 70.95 38.97 4.31
N PHE A 972 70.79 39.25 3.02
CA PHE A 972 69.83 40.23 2.49
C PHE A 972 68.41 39.68 2.52
N ALA A 973 67.41 40.57 2.52
CA ALA A 973 66.00 40.17 2.38
C ALA A 973 65.74 39.55 1.00
N ALA A 974 64.88 38.53 0.96
CA ALA A 974 64.48 37.84 -0.25
C ALA A 974 62.98 38.02 -0.50
N ALA A 975 62.61 38.49 -1.69
CA ALA A 975 61.22 38.43 -2.16
C ALA A 975 60.93 37.04 -2.72
N VAL A 976 59.82 36.44 -2.30
CA VAL A 976 59.37 35.13 -2.77
C VAL A 976 58.00 35.28 -3.43
N SER A 977 57.78 34.61 -4.55
CA SER A 977 56.46 34.46 -5.20
C SER A 977 56.26 33.01 -5.60
N ASN A 978 55.16 32.39 -5.17
CA ASN A 978 54.85 30.98 -5.40
C ASN A 978 56.03 30.02 -5.07
N GLY A 979 56.73 30.27 -3.96
CA GLY A 979 57.87 29.48 -3.50
C GLY A 979 59.18 29.70 -4.29
N LYS A 980 59.20 30.59 -5.28
CA LYS A 980 60.40 30.97 -6.03
C LYS A 980 60.98 32.29 -5.53
N ASN A 981 62.31 32.37 -5.45
CA ASN A 981 62.99 33.62 -5.12
C ASN A 981 62.95 34.58 -6.32
N VAL A 982 62.22 35.69 -6.18
CA VAL A 982 62.05 36.74 -7.20
C VAL A 982 62.73 38.05 -6.80
N ALA A 983 63.61 38.00 -5.79
CA ALA A 983 64.34 39.16 -5.30
C ALA A 983 65.23 39.77 -6.40
N ALA A 984 65.46 41.08 -6.37
CA ALA A 984 66.26 41.76 -7.40
C ALA A 984 67.75 41.39 -7.35
N TYR A 985 68.38 41.09 -8.49
CA TYR A 985 69.81 40.78 -8.56
C TYR A 985 70.55 41.91 -9.30
N PRO A 986 71.46 42.66 -8.65
CA PRO A 986 71.84 42.63 -7.23
C PRO A 986 70.74 43.15 -6.27
N PRO A 987 70.82 42.88 -4.94
CA PRO A 987 69.83 43.30 -3.95
C PRO A 987 69.53 44.81 -3.97
N GLN A 988 68.28 45.19 -3.70
CA GLN A 988 67.88 46.61 -3.63
C GLN A 988 68.21 47.26 -2.29
N THR A 989 68.16 46.48 -1.21
CA THR A 989 68.49 46.92 0.14
C THR A 989 70.00 47.01 0.33
N SER A 990 70.44 47.78 1.32
CA SER A 990 71.84 47.87 1.72
C SER A 990 72.03 47.34 3.13
N LEU A 991 73.09 46.56 3.35
CA LEU A 991 73.43 46.02 4.66
C LEU A 991 74.58 46.83 5.26
N TRP A 992 74.47 47.13 6.56
CA TRP A 992 75.43 47.92 7.31
C TRP A 992 75.72 47.25 8.64
N TYR A 993 76.91 47.46 9.18
CA TYR A 993 77.29 47.00 10.52
C TYR A 993 77.58 48.18 11.44
N LEU A 994 77.32 47.99 12.73
CA LEU A 994 77.68 48.86 13.84
C LEU A 994 78.52 48.04 14.82
N LEU A 995 79.78 48.43 14.99
CA LEU A 995 80.73 47.79 15.91
C LEU A 995 80.75 48.57 17.23
N TYR A 996 80.34 47.90 18.30
CA TYR A 996 80.27 48.44 19.65
C TYR A 996 81.35 47.85 20.56
N THR A 997 81.69 48.59 21.60
CA THR A 997 82.39 48.07 22.78
C THR A 997 81.64 48.42 24.06
N GLN A 998 81.78 47.59 25.08
CA GLN A 998 81.06 47.72 26.34
C GLN A 998 81.88 48.57 27.33
N VAL A 999 81.27 49.66 27.82
CA VAL A 999 81.85 50.54 28.83
C VAL A 999 80.97 50.57 30.08
N VAL A 1000 81.59 50.62 31.26
CA VAL A 1000 80.86 50.74 32.52
C VAL A 1000 80.33 52.16 32.67
N GLN A 1001 79.05 52.32 32.98
CA GLN A 1001 78.44 53.62 33.31
C GLN A 1001 79.11 54.20 34.56
N ALA A 1002 79.23 55.52 34.66
CA ALA A 1002 79.95 56.19 35.76
C ALA A 1002 79.42 55.84 37.17
N ASP A 1003 78.20 55.35 37.30
CA ASP A 1003 77.61 54.87 38.56
C ASP A 1003 77.98 53.42 38.94
N GLY A 1004 78.70 52.71 38.07
CA GLY A 1004 79.10 51.31 38.24
C GLY A 1004 77.95 50.30 38.16
N LYS A 1005 76.72 50.74 37.85
CA LYS A 1005 75.52 49.89 37.96
C LYS A 1005 75.16 49.16 36.67
N SER A 1006 75.63 49.63 35.52
CA SER A 1006 75.30 49.04 34.23
C SER A 1006 76.39 49.26 33.20
N TYR A 1007 76.47 48.37 32.22
CA TYR A 1007 77.28 48.57 31.02
C TYR A 1007 76.49 49.33 29.95
N ARG A 1008 77.17 50.07 29.08
CA ARG A 1008 76.64 50.77 27.90
C ARG A 1008 77.46 50.42 26.67
N ASN A 1009 76.82 50.40 25.52
CA ASN A 1009 77.47 50.15 24.24
C ASN A 1009 77.95 51.48 23.63
N LEU A 1010 79.25 51.62 23.42
CA LEU A 1010 79.88 52.74 22.72
C LEU A 1010 80.19 52.33 21.27
N LEU A 1011 79.70 53.10 20.29
CA LEU A 1011 79.96 52.85 18.87
C LEU A 1011 81.42 53.21 18.53
N ILE A 1012 82.17 52.28 17.97
CA ILE A 1012 83.57 52.46 17.56
C ILE A 1012 83.68 52.69 16.05
N GLU A 1013 82.92 51.90 15.28
CA GLU A 1013 83.02 51.87 13.83
C GLU A 1013 81.70 51.45 13.21
N SER A 1014 81.41 51.97 12.03
CA SER A 1014 80.27 51.56 11.22
C SER A 1014 80.69 51.50 9.75
N GLY A 1015 80.06 50.62 8.99
CA GLY A 1015 80.40 50.48 7.57
C GLY A 1015 79.47 49.57 6.80
N HIS A 1016 79.68 49.53 5.48
CA HIS A 1016 78.85 48.76 4.55
C HIS A 1016 79.26 47.29 4.52
N LEU A 1017 78.27 46.40 4.36
CA LEU A 1017 78.44 44.97 4.11
C LEU A 1017 78.12 44.70 2.62
N PRO A 1018 79.13 44.77 1.72
CA PRO A 1018 78.89 44.61 0.29
C PRO A 1018 78.38 43.21 -0.06
N TYR A 1019 77.45 43.16 -1.02
CA TYR A 1019 76.94 41.90 -1.58
C TYR A 1019 78.07 41.10 -2.24
N GLN A 1020 78.21 39.84 -1.85
CA GLN A 1020 79.23 38.95 -2.36
C GLN A 1020 78.74 38.26 -3.64
N VAL A 1021 79.18 38.77 -4.78
CA VAL A 1021 78.85 38.19 -6.08
C VAL A 1021 79.67 36.91 -6.31
N LYS A 1022 79.00 35.77 -6.52
CA LYS A 1022 79.68 34.51 -6.86
C LYS A 1022 79.77 34.32 -8.37
N LEU A 1023 80.99 34.15 -8.86
CA LEU A 1023 81.30 33.77 -10.23
C LEU A 1023 81.44 32.25 -10.32
N ASP A 1024 80.82 31.64 -11.33
CA ASP A 1024 81.17 30.28 -11.71
C ASP A 1024 82.55 30.30 -12.38
N LYS A 1025 83.52 29.65 -11.74
CA LYS A 1025 84.91 29.58 -12.23
C LYS A 1025 85.03 28.85 -13.57
N ALA A 1026 84.05 28.01 -13.95
CA ALA A 1026 84.07 27.27 -15.21
C ALA A 1026 83.52 28.08 -16.38
N THR A 1027 82.42 28.81 -16.18
CA THR A 1027 81.74 29.56 -17.26
C THR A 1027 82.05 31.06 -17.26
N ASN A 1028 82.76 31.56 -16.23
CA ASN A 1028 83.03 32.98 -15.98
C ASN A 1028 81.78 33.86 -15.98
N ARG A 1029 80.61 33.26 -15.73
CA ARG A 1029 79.32 33.93 -15.60
C ARG A 1029 78.95 34.06 -14.13
N TYR A 1030 78.18 35.09 -13.82
CA TYR A 1030 77.58 35.23 -12.51
C TYR A 1030 76.56 34.12 -12.23
N LEU A 1031 76.67 33.48 -11.07
CA LEU A 1031 75.74 32.44 -10.65
C LEU A 1031 74.40 33.10 -10.23
N LYS A 1032 73.35 32.87 -11.03
CA LYS A 1032 71.97 33.33 -10.75
C LYS A 1032 71.20 32.49 -9.72
N ALA A 1033 71.83 31.53 -9.08
CA ALA A 1033 71.13 30.50 -8.30
C ALA A 1033 70.39 31.05 -7.07
N ASP A 1034 69.35 30.31 -6.65
CA ASP A 1034 68.50 30.40 -5.44
C ASP A 1034 69.26 30.40 -4.09
N HIS A 1035 70.50 30.85 -4.07
CA HIS A 1035 71.32 30.93 -2.87
C HIS A 1035 70.98 32.18 -2.05
N VAL A 1036 71.08 32.02 -0.73
CA VAL A 1036 71.00 33.12 0.22
C VAL A 1036 72.03 34.18 -0.14
N ARG A 1037 71.56 35.40 -0.36
CA ARG A 1037 72.39 36.55 -0.75
C ARG A 1037 73.04 37.10 0.50
N LEU A 1038 74.37 37.09 0.55
CA LEU A 1038 75.14 37.46 1.73
C LEU A 1038 75.89 38.77 1.52
N GLY A 1039 75.74 39.68 2.48
CA GLY A 1039 76.66 40.79 2.69
C GLY A 1039 77.79 40.32 3.62
N SER A 1040 79.04 40.65 3.29
CA SER A 1040 80.15 40.43 4.23
C SER A 1040 81.26 41.43 4.07
N THR A 1041 81.92 41.76 5.17
CA THR A 1041 83.10 42.62 5.23
C THR A 1041 84.13 42.05 6.19
N MET A 1042 85.37 42.49 6.04
CA MET A 1042 86.52 42.08 6.86
C MET A 1042 87.14 43.33 7.49
N LEU A 1043 87.19 43.37 8.81
CA LEU A 1043 87.77 44.49 9.56
C LEU A 1043 89.14 44.11 10.10
N ASN A 1044 90.11 44.99 9.90
CA ASN A 1044 91.46 44.79 10.42
C ASN A 1044 91.50 45.09 11.93
N LEU A 1045 91.91 44.10 12.73
CA LEU A 1045 91.94 44.22 14.19
C LEU A 1045 92.95 45.29 14.66
N LYS A 1046 94.01 45.56 13.89
CA LYS A 1046 95.00 46.61 14.21
C LYS A 1046 94.33 47.99 14.24
N THR A 1047 93.52 48.29 13.23
CA THR A 1047 92.79 49.56 13.12
C THR A 1047 91.80 49.74 14.27
N ILE A 1048 91.10 48.67 14.66
CA ILE A 1048 90.15 48.70 15.79
C ILE A 1048 90.89 48.94 17.11
N ARG A 1049 92.04 48.30 17.34
CA ARG A 1049 92.88 48.54 18.53
C ARG A 1049 93.41 49.97 18.60
N GLU A 1050 93.79 50.54 17.47
CA GLU A 1050 94.20 51.96 17.39
C GLU A 1050 93.02 52.88 17.74
N LYS A 1051 91.81 52.61 17.22
CA LYS A 1051 90.59 53.37 17.58
C LYS A 1051 90.26 53.27 19.07
N LEU A 1052 90.33 52.08 19.66
CA LEU A 1052 90.14 51.89 21.10
C LEU A 1052 91.13 52.73 21.93
N LYS A 1053 92.42 52.76 21.52
CA LYS A 1053 93.44 53.61 22.17
C LYS A 1053 93.11 55.10 22.03
N THR A 1054 92.66 55.55 20.86
CA THR A 1054 92.27 56.97 20.67
C THR A 1054 91.08 57.37 21.54
N LEU A 1055 90.19 56.43 21.86
CA LEU A 1055 89.05 56.63 22.75
C LEU A 1055 89.39 56.44 24.24
N GLY A 1056 90.66 56.13 24.58
CA GLY A 1056 91.10 55.90 25.96
C GLY A 1056 90.66 54.56 26.56
N LEU A 1057 90.24 53.60 25.74
CA LEU A 1057 89.73 52.30 26.17
C LEU A 1057 90.80 51.19 26.07
N PRO A 1058 90.74 50.14 26.92
CA PRO A 1058 91.63 48.98 26.83
C PRO A 1058 91.58 48.29 25.45
N THR A 1059 92.73 47.88 24.93
CA THR A 1059 92.82 47.21 23.60
C THR A 1059 92.22 45.81 23.56
N ASN A 1060 91.90 45.24 24.73
CA ASN A 1060 91.24 43.96 24.93
C ASN A 1060 89.77 44.11 25.36
N SER A 1061 89.16 45.29 25.16
CA SER A 1061 87.75 45.49 25.47
C SER A 1061 86.87 44.55 24.64
N SER A 1062 85.81 44.02 25.25
CA SER A 1062 84.82 43.21 24.55
C SER A 1062 84.21 43.98 23.38
N LEU A 1063 83.97 43.28 22.28
CA LEU A 1063 83.41 43.83 21.06
C LEU A 1063 82.11 43.11 20.75
N SER A 1064 81.14 43.88 20.28
CA SER A 1064 79.87 43.35 19.80
C SER A 1064 79.48 44.03 18.50
N VAL A 1065 78.77 43.32 17.65
CA VAL A 1065 78.31 43.85 16.37
C VAL A 1065 76.79 43.80 16.28
N LEU A 1066 76.23 44.77 15.58
CA LEU A 1066 74.84 44.78 15.17
C LEU A 1066 74.79 45.06 13.67
N ALA A 1067 74.05 44.23 12.93
CA ALA A 1067 73.78 44.46 11.51
C ALA A 1067 72.43 45.15 11.33
N VAL A 1068 72.34 46.06 10.36
CA VAL A 1068 71.11 46.77 10.00
C VAL A 1068 70.92 46.69 8.50
N GLU A 1069 69.73 46.26 8.08
CA GLU A 1069 69.31 46.31 6.69
C GLU A 1069 68.48 47.58 6.46
N MET A 1070 68.94 48.40 5.52
CA MET A 1070 68.38 49.71 5.22
C MET A 1070 67.69 49.71 3.85
N PHE A 1071 66.50 50.29 3.83
CA PHE A 1071 65.69 50.48 2.63
C PHE A 1071 65.89 51.90 2.08
N PRO A 1072 66.33 52.09 0.82
CA PRO A 1072 66.46 53.41 0.20
C PRO A 1072 65.08 54.02 -0.08
N LEU A 1073 64.84 55.25 0.37
CA LEU A 1073 63.57 55.96 0.07
C LEU A 1073 63.49 56.41 -1.40
N GLU A 1074 64.64 56.61 -2.06
CA GLU A 1074 64.75 56.93 -3.49
C GLU A 1074 65.33 55.73 -4.25
N ASN A 1075 64.46 54.95 -4.89
CA ASN A 1075 64.83 53.73 -5.59
C ASN A 1075 64.78 53.88 -7.12
N GLU A 1076 64.97 55.11 -7.64
CA GLU A 1076 64.80 55.47 -9.06
C GLU A 1076 65.79 54.78 -10.02
N TRP A 1077 66.89 54.25 -9.50
CA TRP A 1077 67.93 53.62 -10.32
C TRP A 1077 67.41 52.44 -11.15
N GLN A 1078 66.44 51.68 -10.65
CA GLN A 1078 65.85 50.59 -11.42
C GLN A 1078 65.07 51.10 -12.64
N TYR A 1079 64.30 52.17 -12.47
CA TYR A 1079 63.54 52.78 -13.56
C TYR A 1079 64.45 53.46 -14.58
N ASN A 1080 65.55 54.09 -14.12
CA ASN A 1080 66.50 54.77 -15.00
C ASN A 1080 67.31 53.77 -15.85
N VAL A 1081 67.76 52.65 -15.28
CA VAL A 1081 68.48 51.60 -16.03
C VAL A 1081 67.56 50.88 -17.02
N TYR A 1082 66.28 50.66 -16.68
CA TYR A 1082 65.29 50.05 -17.58
C TYR A 1082 64.86 50.97 -18.72
N ARG A 1083 64.84 52.30 -18.50
CA ARG A 1083 64.53 53.30 -19.54
C ARG A 1083 65.61 53.45 -20.59
N GLU A 1084 66.87 53.29 -20.21
CA GLU A 1084 68.00 53.63 -21.10
C GLU A 1084 68.43 52.49 -22.03
N LYS A 1085 68.23 51.19 -21.71
CA LYS A 1085 68.67 50.07 -22.57
C LYS A 1085 67.80 48.81 -22.47
N ILE A 1086 67.51 48.19 -23.61
CA ILE A 1086 66.56 47.07 -23.82
C ILE A 1086 67.12 45.66 -23.46
N HIS A 1087 68.35 45.53 -22.92
CA HIS A 1087 68.93 44.21 -22.68
C HIS A 1087 69.09 43.85 -21.20
N ASN A 1088 68.46 42.72 -20.82
CA ASN A 1088 68.62 41.95 -19.58
C ASN A 1088 70.07 41.44 -19.40
N ASP A 1089 71.04 42.35 -19.26
CA ASP A 1089 72.43 41.99 -19.03
C ASP A 1089 72.75 42.14 -17.54
N ASP A 1090 72.63 41.05 -16.77
CA ASP A 1090 72.89 41.07 -15.32
C ASP A 1090 74.33 41.49 -14.99
N GLU A 1091 75.24 41.37 -15.95
CA GLU A 1091 76.63 41.80 -15.85
C GLU A 1091 76.76 43.34 -15.76
N LEU A 1092 75.93 44.09 -16.50
CA LEU A 1092 75.88 45.55 -16.39
C LEU A 1092 75.31 46.00 -15.04
N PHE A 1093 74.23 45.36 -14.58
CA PHE A 1093 73.60 45.65 -13.29
C PHE A 1093 74.57 45.43 -12.12
N VAL A 1094 75.33 44.34 -12.13
CA VAL A 1094 76.35 44.06 -11.12
C VAL A 1094 77.49 45.08 -11.15
N ASN A 1095 77.96 45.46 -12.34
CA ASN A 1095 79.04 46.43 -12.52
C ASN A 1095 78.63 47.84 -12.07
N GLU A 1096 77.40 48.26 -12.34
CA GLU A 1096 76.87 49.54 -11.88
C GLU A 1096 76.65 49.56 -10.37
N HIS A 1097 76.11 48.48 -9.80
CA HIS A 1097 75.98 48.32 -8.35
C HIS A 1097 77.34 48.37 -7.64
N ALA A 1098 78.39 47.75 -8.19
CA ALA A 1098 79.74 47.79 -7.62
C ALA A 1098 80.38 49.20 -7.64
N ARG A 1099 79.96 50.07 -8.56
CA ARG A 1099 80.43 51.45 -8.67
C ARG A 1099 79.68 52.42 -7.77
N ARG A 1100 78.60 51.99 -7.11
CA ARG A 1100 77.84 52.84 -6.20
C ARG A 1100 78.67 53.20 -4.97
N THR A 1101 78.95 54.48 -4.83
CA THR A 1101 79.45 55.03 -3.56
C THR A 1101 78.24 55.36 -2.72
N ILE A 1102 77.87 54.48 -1.78
CA ILE A 1102 76.72 54.69 -0.88
C ILE A 1102 77.24 55.39 0.38
N ALA A 1103 76.75 56.59 0.66
CA ALA A 1103 77.02 57.29 1.92
C ALA A 1103 76.44 56.50 3.10
N ASN A 1104 77.06 56.56 4.28
CA ASN A 1104 76.63 55.74 5.41
C ASN A 1104 75.29 56.24 5.97
N PRO A 1105 74.19 55.47 5.84
CA PRO A 1105 72.86 55.91 6.27
C PRO A 1105 72.70 55.91 7.79
N LEU A 1106 73.59 55.23 8.51
CA LEU A 1106 73.56 55.15 9.98
C LEU A 1106 74.28 56.33 10.65
N THR A 1107 75.06 57.12 9.90
CA THR A 1107 75.77 58.30 10.42
C THR A 1107 75.46 59.57 9.62
N ASP A 1108 75.68 59.55 8.30
CA ASP A 1108 75.77 60.75 7.48
C ASP A 1108 74.40 61.14 6.88
N GLN A 1109 73.47 60.18 6.80
CA GLN A 1109 72.17 60.34 6.15
C GLN A 1109 71.02 59.74 6.98
N LEU A 1110 71.11 59.89 8.30
CA LEU A 1110 70.03 59.52 9.22
C LEU A 1110 68.72 60.17 8.76
N SER A 1111 67.60 59.44 8.78
CA SER A 1111 66.25 59.81 8.29
C SER A 1111 65.97 59.74 6.77
N LYS A 1112 67.00 59.61 5.90
CA LYS A 1112 66.78 59.43 4.45
C LYS A 1112 66.56 57.97 4.02
N PHE A 1113 66.71 57.04 4.96
CA PHE A 1113 66.54 55.61 4.76
C PHE A 1113 65.62 55.06 5.84
N ARG A 1114 64.78 54.09 5.47
CA ARG A 1114 63.95 53.36 6.43
C ARG A 1114 64.72 52.13 6.91
N ILE A 1115 64.79 51.91 8.21
CA ILE A 1115 65.29 50.64 8.76
C ILE A 1115 64.28 49.55 8.38
N TYR A 1116 64.73 48.55 7.62
CA TYR A 1116 63.89 47.42 7.24
C TYR A 1116 63.87 46.38 8.36
N ARG A 1117 65.05 45.97 8.82
CA ARG A 1117 65.25 45.10 9.99
C ARG A 1117 66.63 45.28 10.59
N SER A 1118 66.79 44.88 11.84
CA SER A 1118 68.05 44.87 12.58
C SER A 1118 68.30 43.50 13.19
N SER A 1119 69.57 43.16 13.38
CA SER A 1119 69.96 41.95 14.10
C SER A 1119 69.92 42.19 15.61
N ALA A 1120 69.91 41.09 16.36
CA ALA A 1120 70.37 41.13 17.74
C ALA A 1120 71.83 41.63 17.82
N LEU A 1121 72.21 42.20 18.96
CA LEU A 1121 73.61 42.47 19.30
C LEU A 1121 74.33 41.13 19.49
N VAL A 1122 75.38 40.90 18.72
CA VAL A 1122 76.17 39.65 18.74
C VAL A 1122 77.55 39.91 19.33
N SER A 1123 77.92 39.16 20.35
CA SER A 1123 79.26 39.22 20.94
C SER A 1123 80.31 38.61 20.02
N ILE A 1124 81.46 39.26 19.86
CA ILE A 1124 82.60 38.73 19.10
C ILE A 1124 83.53 38.04 20.10
N ALA A 1125 83.65 36.71 20.01
CA ALA A 1125 84.47 35.91 20.91
C ALA A 1125 85.95 36.35 20.90
N ASP A 1126 86.56 36.38 22.09
CA ASP A 1126 88.00 36.60 22.24
C ASP A 1126 88.77 35.33 21.90
N PHE A 1127 89.86 35.46 21.12
CA PHE A 1127 90.87 34.39 21.04
C PHE A 1127 91.60 34.35 22.38
N CYS A 1128 91.74 33.15 22.97
CA CYS A 1128 92.73 32.94 24.03
C CYS A 1128 94.11 33.31 23.47
N CYS A 1129 94.63 34.45 23.95
CA CYS A 1129 96.03 34.87 24.08
C CYS A 1129 97.05 34.31 23.08
N ASP A 1130 97.71 35.19 22.31
CA ASP A 1130 98.93 34.88 21.56
C ASP A 1130 100.18 34.71 22.47
N ASP A 1131 100.06 34.89 23.80
CA ASP A 1131 101.12 34.68 24.82
C ASP A 1131 100.80 33.50 25.79
N CYS A 1132 100.01 32.50 25.37
CA CYS A 1132 99.84 31.22 26.09
C CYS A 1132 100.70 30.10 25.51
#